data_AF-A0A926WXA7-F1
#
_entry.id   AF-A0A926WXA7-F1
#
_cell.length_a   1.000
_cell.length_b   1.000
_cell.length_c   1.000
_cell.angle_alpha   90.00
_cell.angle_beta   90.00
_cell.angle_gamma   90.00
#
_symmetry.space_group_name_H-M   'P 1'
#
loop_
_entity.id
_entity.type
_entity.pdbx_description
1 polymer ?
#
loop_
_entity_poly.entity_id
_entity_poly.type
_entity_poly.pdbx_seq_one_letter_code
_entity_poly.pdbx_strand_id
1 'polypeptide(L)'
;MTSNQVSPLELWGGIECTVNRVGDRYFDQLDRNGHATRLEDLDRFAALGIQAIRYPILWERTAPNGLENADWSWADERLTYLDDLGIRPIVGLVHHGSGPRHTSLIDSAFPEKLAEYARAVAQRYPWVSYYTPVNEPLTTARFSGLYGHWYPHGRDDLSFLKALLHQSRATVLSMQAIRQINPHAQLVQTEDLGKTFSTPLLAYQAEFENHRRWLSFDLLCGRVDASHPLWGYILRSGITTEELLWFQDNPCIPDIVGINRYVCADRFIDERLDRYPPHTHGGNSVHQYADVEAVWVCSESLYDHVALLKEVWQRYQQPIAITEAHMGCTREEQLRWLKEVWQAVQTLRQENVNIRAITVWSLLGTYDWNNLVTRDDNFYEPGVFDVRSPSPRSTAIATMVQSLAEGRTYDHPLLDLPGWWQRSQRLLYPPVSYAQDLGGWADATAPQTPEMRQKRNTTCATSPLLITGATGTLGQAYARICEIRGIPYYLLSRQDMDITNPSNVQQVLDELRPWAVVNATGYVRVDDAEREPHLCYRVNADGAAILAEACAQRNIGLINFSSDLVFNGDRNQPYLESDGVAPLNVYGHSKAQAEEWVLHHHPCSLMIRTSAFFGPWDEYNFLTIALRTLKAGQPFIAVEDAIISPTYVPDLVNSSLDLLIDGECGLWHLANPGAIAWVDLARWTAQLAGVDASAIQPCSIKTLGLAAPRPIYSVLGSERGVLLPDLDRAIACYLRECNQIPH
;
A
#
# COMPACT_ATOMS: atom_id res chain seq x y z
N MET A 1 -47.17 8.19 -5.35
CA MET A 1 -46.01 9.05 -5.02
C MET A 1 -45.36 8.47 -3.77
N THR A 2 -44.60 7.39 -3.93
CA THR A 2 -43.75 6.84 -2.88
C THR A 2 -42.47 7.67 -2.87
N SER A 3 -42.13 8.23 -1.71
CA SER A 3 -40.90 8.99 -1.51
C SER A 3 -39.70 8.16 -1.97
N ASN A 4 -38.95 8.66 -2.96
CA ASN A 4 -37.60 8.18 -3.28
C ASN A 4 -36.69 8.50 -2.08
N GLN A 5 -36.76 7.69 -1.02
CA GLN A 5 -35.69 7.68 -0.04
C GLN A 5 -34.49 7.02 -0.71
N VAL A 6 -33.49 7.82 -1.05
CA VAL A 6 -32.19 7.33 -1.51
C VAL A 6 -31.67 6.37 -0.44
N SER A 7 -31.45 5.11 -0.79
CA SER A 7 -30.94 4.10 0.16
C SER A 7 -29.63 4.60 0.79
N PRO A 8 -29.38 4.32 2.08
CA PRO A 8 -28.15 4.77 2.74
C PRO A 8 -26.92 4.28 1.97
N LEU A 9 -25.86 5.10 1.99
CA LEU A 9 -24.57 4.71 1.41
C LEU A 9 -24.02 3.54 2.21
N GLU A 10 -23.74 2.43 1.54
CA GLU A 10 -23.15 1.27 2.18
C GLU A 10 -21.62 1.33 2.14
N LEU A 11 -21.00 0.78 3.18
CA LEU A 11 -19.60 0.40 3.19
C LEU A 11 -19.51 -1.09 2.96
N TRP A 12 -18.76 -1.46 1.93
CA TRP A 12 -18.43 -2.83 1.63
C TRP A 12 -16.98 -3.12 2.00
N GLY A 13 -16.69 -4.37 2.34
CA GLY A 13 -15.33 -4.88 2.43
C GLY A 13 -14.91 -5.56 1.13
N GLY A 14 -13.62 -5.54 0.81
CA GLY A 14 -13.07 -6.37 -0.26
C GLY A 14 -11.76 -7.00 0.17
N ILE A 15 -11.62 -8.31 -0.03
CA ILE A 15 -10.33 -8.99 0.14
C ILE A 15 -9.63 -9.12 -1.20
N GLU A 16 -8.31 -8.98 -1.18
CA GLU A 16 -7.49 -9.41 -2.31
C GLU A 16 -7.44 -10.94 -2.32
N CYS A 17 -7.87 -11.53 -3.43
CA CYS A 17 -8.02 -12.97 -3.60
C CYS A 17 -7.51 -13.47 -4.96
N THR A 18 -6.72 -12.67 -5.65
CA THR A 18 -6.15 -13.00 -6.97
C THR A 18 -5.42 -14.33 -6.93
N VAL A 19 -5.77 -15.18 -7.89
CA VAL A 19 -5.05 -16.42 -8.22
C VAL A 19 -4.44 -16.24 -9.60
N ASN A 20 -3.28 -15.59 -9.64
CA ASN A 20 -2.62 -15.26 -10.90
C ASN A 20 -1.77 -16.44 -11.40
N ARG A 21 -1.71 -16.63 -12.72
CA ARG A 21 -0.86 -17.64 -13.37
C ARG A 21 0.18 -16.96 -14.27
N VAL A 22 1.46 -17.27 -14.03
CA VAL A 22 2.59 -16.81 -14.86
C VAL A 22 3.43 -18.03 -15.23
N GLY A 23 3.42 -18.38 -16.51
CA GLY A 23 3.90 -19.67 -16.98
C GLY A 23 3.14 -20.81 -16.30
N ASP A 24 3.86 -21.67 -15.58
CA ASP A 24 3.30 -22.79 -14.83
C ASP A 24 3.15 -22.52 -13.31
N ARG A 25 3.54 -21.31 -12.86
CA ARG A 25 3.46 -20.89 -11.47
C ARG A 25 2.14 -20.20 -11.20
N TYR A 26 1.59 -20.49 -10.02
CA TYR A 26 0.39 -19.83 -9.49
C TYR A 26 0.77 -19.01 -8.26
N PHE A 27 0.19 -17.83 -8.15
CA PHE A 27 0.35 -16.94 -7.02
C PHE A 27 -1.04 -16.73 -6.42
N ASP A 28 -1.23 -17.16 -5.18
CA ASP A 28 -2.51 -17.14 -4.51
C ASP A 28 -2.47 -16.16 -3.32
N GLN A 29 -3.20 -15.06 -3.44
CA GLN A 29 -3.19 -14.02 -2.42
C GLN A 29 -3.86 -14.47 -1.11
N LEU A 30 -4.86 -15.37 -1.13
CA LEU A 30 -5.52 -15.85 0.08
C LEU A 30 -4.58 -16.70 0.94
N ASP A 31 -3.69 -17.45 0.30
CA ASP A 31 -2.66 -18.20 1.01
C ASP A 31 -1.59 -17.25 1.58
N ARG A 32 -1.17 -16.24 0.80
CA ARG A 32 -0.11 -15.31 1.20
C ARG A 32 -0.53 -14.36 2.32
N ASN A 33 -1.74 -13.82 2.25
CA ASN A 33 -2.27 -13.02 3.34
C ASN A 33 -2.76 -13.89 4.52
N GLY A 34 -2.85 -15.21 4.34
CA GLY A 34 -3.22 -16.21 5.34
C GLY A 34 -4.72 -16.34 5.62
N HIS A 35 -5.58 -15.65 4.87
CA HIS A 35 -7.03 -15.76 5.02
C HIS A 35 -7.57 -17.16 4.66
N ALA A 36 -6.82 -17.90 3.85
CA ALA A 36 -7.13 -19.28 3.50
C ALA A 36 -7.33 -20.18 4.75
N THR A 37 -6.63 -19.88 5.85
CA THR A 37 -6.66 -20.70 7.08
C THR A 37 -7.26 -19.99 8.30
N ARG A 38 -7.37 -18.65 8.29
CA ARG A 38 -7.92 -17.85 9.40
C ARG A 38 -9.39 -17.51 9.19
N LEU A 39 -10.29 -18.26 9.84
CA LEU A 39 -11.73 -17.99 9.80
C LEU A 39 -12.09 -16.75 10.63
N GLU A 40 -11.38 -16.52 11.72
CA GLU A 40 -11.56 -15.41 12.67
C GLU A 40 -11.34 -14.02 12.05
N ASP A 41 -10.77 -13.95 10.84
CA ASP A 41 -10.70 -12.71 10.06
C ASP A 41 -12.12 -12.16 9.79
N LEU A 42 -13.14 -13.04 9.67
CA LEU A 42 -14.53 -12.62 9.44
C LEU A 42 -15.11 -11.82 10.62
N ASP A 43 -14.76 -12.18 11.86
CA ASP A 43 -15.14 -11.40 13.04
C ASP A 43 -14.55 -9.98 13.00
N ARG A 44 -13.30 -9.87 12.55
CA ARG A 44 -12.62 -8.58 12.40
C ARG A 44 -13.28 -7.73 11.33
N PHE A 45 -13.69 -8.34 10.22
CA PHE A 45 -14.40 -7.65 9.15
C PHE A 45 -15.78 -7.17 9.62
N ALA A 46 -16.52 -8.00 10.35
CA ALA A 46 -17.80 -7.61 10.96
C ALA A 46 -17.65 -6.44 11.95
N ALA A 47 -16.58 -6.44 12.74
CA ALA A 47 -16.29 -5.36 13.69
C ALA A 47 -15.99 -4.00 13.02
N LEU A 48 -15.79 -3.95 11.69
CA LEU A 48 -15.70 -2.69 10.94
C LEU A 48 -17.07 -2.04 10.68
N GLY A 49 -18.16 -2.79 10.84
CA GLY A 49 -19.51 -2.31 10.53
C GLY A 49 -19.85 -2.31 9.03
N ILE A 50 -19.15 -3.10 8.21
CA ILE A 50 -19.47 -3.26 6.78
C ILE A 50 -20.80 -4.01 6.59
N GLN A 51 -21.56 -3.66 5.55
CA GLN A 51 -22.86 -4.31 5.27
C GLN A 51 -22.77 -5.45 4.24
N ALA A 52 -21.73 -5.42 3.41
CA ALA A 52 -21.46 -6.46 2.43
C ALA A 52 -19.96 -6.67 2.26
N ILE A 53 -19.57 -7.80 1.71
CA ILE A 53 -18.17 -8.12 1.43
C ILE A 53 -18.04 -8.77 0.05
N ARG A 54 -17.13 -8.26 -0.78
CA ARG A 54 -16.69 -8.93 -2.00
C ARG A 54 -15.87 -10.15 -1.61
N TYR A 55 -16.45 -11.34 -1.81
CA TYR A 55 -15.92 -12.58 -1.26
C TYR A 55 -15.71 -13.65 -2.34
N PRO A 56 -14.55 -14.32 -2.35
CA PRO A 56 -14.21 -15.32 -3.36
C PRO A 56 -14.90 -16.65 -3.12
N ILE A 57 -15.39 -17.26 -4.21
CA ILE A 57 -15.65 -18.70 -4.34
C ILE A 57 -14.94 -19.12 -5.62
N LEU A 58 -13.61 -19.09 -5.59
CA LEU A 58 -12.78 -19.15 -6.81
C LEU A 58 -12.78 -20.53 -7.44
N TRP A 59 -12.92 -20.56 -8.76
CA TRP A 59 -12.96 -21.79 -9.54
C TRP A 59 -11.66 -22.60 -9.40
N GLU A 60 -10.52 -21.91 -9.43
CA GLU A 60 -9.16 -22.46 -9.30
C GLU A 60 -8.95 -23.21 -7.98
N ARG A 61 -9.57 -22.73 -6.90
CA ARG A 61 -9.43 -23.31 -5.56
C ARG A 61 -10.47 -24.38 -5.29
N THR A 62 -11.70 -24.15 -5.71
CA THR A 62 -12.84 -24.99 -5.37
C THR A 62 -12.91 -26.24 -6.24
N ALA A 63 -12.66 -26.11 -7.54
CA ALA A 63 -12.78 -27.22 -8.50
C ALA A 63 -11.57 -27.32 -9.45
N PRO A 64 -10.32 -27.39 -8.95
CA PRO A 64 -9.11 -27.45 -9.79
C PRO A 64 -9.08 -28.68 -10.71
N ASN A 65 -9.76 -29.77 -10.29
CA ASN A 65 -9.76 -31.08 -10.96
C ASN A 65 -11.18 -31.48 -11.40
N GLY A 66 -12.02 -30.51 -11.79
CA GLY A 66 -13.41 -30.76 -12.22
C GLY A 66 -14.43 -30.63 -11.08
N LEU A 67 -15.70 -30.43 -11.46
CA LEU A 67 -16.81 -30.18 -10.53
C LEU A 67 -17.15 -31.42 -9.69
N GLU A 68 -16.96 -32.60 -10.25
CA GLU A 68 -17.18 -33.89 -9.58
C GLU A 68 -16.24 -34.10 -8.39
N ASN A 69 -15.09 -33.42 -8.39
CA ASN A 69 -14.08 -33.45 -7.33
C ASN A 69 -14.00 -32.11 -6.57
N ALA A 70 -15.01 -31.25 -6.68
CA ALA A 70 -15.00 -29.94 -6.05
C ALA A 70 -15.00 -30.04 -4.51
N ASP A 71 -14.11 -29.28 -3.87
CA ASP A 71 -14.06 -29.13 -2.41
C ASP A 71 -14.76 -27.84 -2.00
N TRP A 72 -15.96 -28.00 -1.44
CA TRP A 72 -16.78 -26.89 -0.98
C TRP A 72 -16.57 -26.51 0.48
N SER A 73 -15.78 -27.29 1.24
CA SER A 73 -15.70 -27.17 2.70
C SER A 73 -15.30 -25.75 3.15
N TRP A 74 -14.32 -25.15 2.47
CA TRP A 74 -13.86 -23.79 2.74
C TRP A 74 -14.98 -22.75 2.54
N ALA A 75 -15.72 -22.88 1.44
CA ALA A 75 -16.81 -21.98 1.07
C ALA A 75 -18.04 -22.15 1.98
N ASP A 76 -18.40 -23.39 2.31
CA ASP A 76 -19.52 -23.72 3.20
C ASP A 76 -19.35 -23.04 4.55
N GLU A 77 -18.18 -23.21 5.15
CA GLU A 77 -17.84 -22.64 6.46
C GLU A 77 -17.94 -21.11 6.44
N ARG A 78 -17.33 -20.47 5.44
CA ARG A 78 -17.21 -19.01 5.39
C ARG A 78 -18.49 -18.30 4.98
N LEU A 79 -19.23 -18.83 3.99
CA LEU A 79 -20.50 -18.20 3.60
C LEU A 79 -21.56 -18.34 4.68
N THR A 80 -21.60 -19.48 5.39
CA THR A 80 -22.47 -19.66 6.55
C THR A 80 -22.09 -18.67 7.66
N TYR A 81 -20.79 -18.52 7.96
CA TYR A 81 -20.35 -17.62 9.01
C TYR A 81 -20.58 -16.14 8.67
N LEU A 82 -20.44 -15.74 7.39
CA LEU A 82 -20.81 -14.40 6.94
C LEU A 82 -22.30 -14.11 7.12
N ASP A 83 -23.18 -15.10 6.84
CA ASP A 83 -24.63 -14.97 7.06
C ASP A 83 -24.96 -14.82 8.55
N ASP A 84 -24.32 -15.62 9.42
CA ASP A 84 -24.45 -15.50 10.88
C ASP A 84 -24.02 -14.12 11.41
N LEU A 85 -22.97 -13.54 10.80
CA LEU A 85 -22.50 -12.18 11.09
C LEU A 85 -23.37 -11.08 10.46
N GLY A 86 -24.36 -11.43 9.64
CA GLY A 86 -25.22 -10.49 8.94
C GLY A 86 -24.51 -9.71 7.83
N ILE A 87 -23.37 -10.20 7.34
CA ILE A 87 -22.62 -9.57 6.25
C ILE A 87 -23.01 -10.24 4.93
N ARG A 88 -23.53 -9.44 3.99
CA ARG A 88 -23.95 -9.96 2.69
C ARG A 88 -22.74 -10.26 1.77
N PRO A 89 -22.55 -11.50 1.28
CA PRO A 89 -21.50 -11.79 0.32
C PRO A 89 -21.87 -11.28 -1.09
N ILE A 90 -20.89 -10.71 -1.78
CA ILE A 90 -20.87 -10.45 -3.22
C ILE A 90 -19.88 -11.46 -3.81
N VAL A 91 -20.39 -12.55 -4.37
CA VAL A 91 -19.59 -13.73 -4.71
C VAL A 91 -18.81 -13.55 -6.01
N GLY A 92 -17.48 -13.64 -5.93
CA GLY A 92 -16.57 -13.64 -7.08
C GLY A 92 -16.15 -15.06 -7.50
N LEU A 93 -16.12 -15.36 -8.81
CA LEU A 93 -15.81 -16.72 -9.30
C LEU A 93 -14.40 -16.85 -9.88
N VAL A 94 -13.88 -15.80 -10.52
CA VAL A 94 -12.48 -15.65 -10.94
C VAL A 94 -12.03 -14.20 -10.73
N HIS A 95 -10.84 -14.02 -10.16
CA HIS A 95 -10.25 -12.71 -9.85
C HIS A 95 -8.85 -12.64 -10.44
N HIS A 96 -8.70 -11.99 -11.61
CA HIS A 96 -7.48 -11.95 -12.45
C HIS A 96 -6.89 -13.32 -12.84
N GLY A 97 -7.52 -14.42 -12.44
CA GLY A 97 -7.17 -15.79 -12.80
C GLY A 97 -7.72 -16.21 -14.15
N SER A 98 -7.24 -17.37 -14.62
CA SER A 98 -7.65 -17.97 -15.90
C SER A 98 -8.43 -19.28 -15.72
N GLY A 99 -8.96 -19.51 -14.50
CA GLY A 99 -9.56 -20.77 -14.10
C GLY A 99 -8.51 -21.86 -13.78
N PRO A 100 -8.97 -23.09 -13.50
CA PRO A 100 -8.11 -24.24 -13.25
C PRO A 100 -7.02 -24.46 -14.31
N ARG A 101 -5.98 -25.23 -13.99
CA ARG A 101 -4.79 -25.43 -14.86
C ARG A 101 -5.08 -25.81 -16.31
N HIS A 102 -6.22 -26.46 -16.56
CA HIS A 102 -6.64 -26.98 -17.86
C HIS A 102 -7.50 -25.98 -18.67
N THR A 103 -7.68 -24.75 -18.19
CA THR A 103 -8.46 -23.70 -18.86
C THR A 103 -7.56 -22.58 -19.36
N SER A 104 -8.09 -21.77 -20.28
CA SER A 104 -7.40 -20.61 -20.83
C SER A 104 -8.40 -19.56 -21.26
N LEU A 105 -8.08 -18.29 -21.03
CA LEU A 105 -8.95 -17.17 -21.39
C LEU A 105 -9.24 -17.08 -22.90
N ILE A 106 -8.34 -17.63 -23.74
CA ILE A 106 -8.51 -17.63 -25.20
C ILE A 106 -9.14 -18.92 -25.75
N ASP A 107 -9.44 -19.89 -24.89
CA ASP A 107 -10.18 -21.10 -25.28
C ASP A 107 -11.67 -20.77 -25.40
N SER A 108 -12.30 -21.13 -26.52
CA SER A 108 -13.71 -20.89 -26.76
C SER A 108 -14.62 -21.62 -25.78
N ALA A 109 -14.12 -22.65 -25.08
CA ALA A 109 -14.88 -23.39 -24.05
C ALA A 109 -14.82 -22.76 -22.65
N PHE A 110 -13.98 -21.72 -22.44
CA PHE A 110 -13.89 -21.04 -21.14
C PHE A 110 -15.24 -20.49 -20.64
N PRO A 111 -16.05 -19.80 -21.46
CA PRO A 111 -17.32 -19.24 -21.03
C PRO A 111 -18.31 -20.28 -20.50
N GLU A 112 -18.47 -21.40 -21.21
CA GLU A 112 -19.40 -22.46 -20.84
C GLU A 112 -18.95 -23.18 -19.57
N LYS A 113 -17.65 -23.46 -19.44
CA LYS A 113 -17.09 -24.10 -18.24
C LYS A 113 -17.24 -23.23 -16.99
N LEU A 114 -17.00 -21.91 -17.10
CA LEU A 114 -17.24 -21.01 -15.97
C LEU A 114 -18.73 -20.95 -15.62
N ALA A 115 -19.63 -20.96 -16.62
CA ALA A 115 -21.07 -20.98 -16.38
C ALA A 115 -21.55 -22.27 -15.70
N GLU A 116 -20.96 -23.42 -16.02
CA GLU A 116 -21.20 -24.68 -15.31
C GLU A 116 -20.79 -24.58 -13.84
N TYR A 117 -19.61 -24.01 -13.56
CA TYR A 117 -19.18 -23.75 -12.20
C TYR A 117 -20.10 -22.75 -11.48
N ALA A 118 -20.47 -21.65 -12.13
CA ALA A 118 -21.40 -20.66 -11.60
C ALA A 118 -22.77 -21.26 -11.24
N ARG A 119 -23.28 -22.18 -12.07
CA ARG A 119 -24.50 -22.94 -11.76
C ARG A 119 -24.33 -23.78 -10.51
N ALA A 120 -23.21 -24.49 -10.37
CA ALA A 120 -22.94 -25.32 -9.20
C ALA A 120 -22.87 -24.47 -7.91
N VAL A 121 -22.22 -23.30 -7.97
CA VAL A 121 -22.20 -22.33 -6.87
C VAL A 121 -23.62 -21.88 -6.50
N ALA A 122 -24.43 -21.47 -7.48
CA ALA A 122 -25.80 -21.03 -7.23
C ALA A 122 -26.73 -22.14 -6.72
N GLN A 123 -26.55 -23.38 -7.18
CA GLN A 123 -27.29 -24.54 -6.67
C GLN A 123 -26.94 -24.83 -5.21
N ARG A 124 -25.68 -24.65 -4.83
CA ARG A 124 -25.22 -24.86 -3.46
C ARG A 124 -25.64 -23.73 -2.52
N TYR A 125 -25.59 -22.49 -3.00
CA TYR A 125 -25.89 -21.29 -2.22
C TYR A 125 -27.02 -20.47 -2.88
N PRO A 126 -28.26 -21.00 -2.96
CA PRO A 126 -29.35 -20.36 -3.70
C PRO A 126 -29.80 -19.01 -3.10
N TRP A 127 -29.41 -18.72 -1.86
CA TRP A 127 -29.69 -17.49 -1.14
C TRP A 127 -28.74 -16.33 -1.52
N VAL A 128 -27.56 -16.62 -2.09
CA VAL A 128 -26.62 -15.59 -2.53
C VAL A 128 -27.26 -14.80 -3.66
N SER A 129 -27.28 -13.47 -3.48
CA SER A 129 -28.02 -12.55 -4.34
C SER A 129 -27.14 -11.59 -5.14
N TYR A 130 -25.84 -11.51 -4.86
CA TYR A 130 -24.91 -10.62 -5.55
C TYR A 130 -23.70 -11.40 -6.06
N TYR A 131 -23.33 -11.16 -7.32
CA TYR A 131 -22.24 -11.88 -7.97
C TYR A 131 -21.36 -10.93 -8.80
N THR A 132 -20.06 -11.24 -8.84
CA THR A 132 -19.08 -10.72 -9.78
C THR A 132 -18.39 -11.93 -10.44
N PRO A 133 -19.00 -12.56 -11.47
CA PRO A 133 -18.44 -13.77 -12.07
C PRO A 133 -16.98 -13.62 -12.50
N VAL A 134 -16.63 -12.49 -13.12
CA VAL A 134 -15.27 -12.14 -13.53
C VAL A 134 -14.93 -10.73 -13.05
N ASN A 135 -13.86 -10.61 -12.26
CA ASN A 135 -13.29 -9.31 -11.88
C ASN A 135 -12.48 -8.70 -13.04
N GLU A 136 -12.73 -7.43 -13.34
CA GLU A 136 -12.00 -6.64 -14.35
C GLU A 136 -11.62 -7.39 -15.65
N PRO A 137 -12.61 -7.81 -16.46
CA PRO A 137 -12.35 -8.52 -17.72
C PRO A 137 -11.36 -7.81 -18.66
N LEU A 138 -11.46 -6.49 -18.77
CA LEU A 138 -10.63 -5.66 -19.65
C LEU A 138 -9.20 -5.57 -19.15
N THR A 139 -9.00 -5.26 -17.86
CA THR A 139 -7.67 -5.22 -17.25
C THR A 139 -6.96 -6.56 -17.40
N THR A 140 -7.66 -7.64 -17.02
CA THR A 140 -7.14 -9.01 -17.12
C THR A 140 -6.79 -9.38 -18.56
N ALA A 141 -7.64 -9.03 -19.53
CA ALA A 141 -7.37 -9.27 -20.95
C ALA A 141 -6.15 -8.47 -21.45
N ARG A 142 -5.95 -7.23 -21.02
CA ARG A 142 -4.78 -6.43 -21.38
C ARG A 142 -3.49 -7.07 -20.86
N PHE A 143 -3.44 -7.41 -19.57
CA PHE A 143 -2.26 -8.05 -18.99
C PHE A 143 -1.97 -9.44 -19.56
N SER A 144 -3.00 -10.19 -19.93
CA SER A 144 -2.86 -11.56 -20.41
C SER A 144 -2.62 -11.69 -21.91
N GLY A 145 -3.24 -10.82 -22.72
CA GLY A 145 -3.28 -10.93 -24.18
C GLY A 145 -2.60 -9.81 -24.94
N LEU A 146 -2.50 -8.60 -24.38
CA LEU A 146 -1.84 -7.46 -25.04
C LEU A 146 -0.39 -7.30 -24.56
N TYR A 147 -0.17 -7.35 -23.25
CA TYR A 147 1.15 -7.15 -22.63
C TYR A 147 1.87 -8.49 -22.35
N GLY A 148 1.11 -9.56 -22.19
CA GLY A 148 1.61 -10.91 -21.98
C GLY A 148 2.34 -11.10 -20.65
N HIS A 149 1.98 -10.32 -19.63
CA HIS A 149 2.48 -10.48 -18.26
C HIS A 149 1.85 -11.70 -17.58
N TRP A 150 0.56 -11.93 -17.80
CA TRP A 150 -0.19 -13.05 -17.23
C TRP A 150 -0.52 -14.09 -18.28
N TYR A 151 -0.83 -15.31 -17.84
CA TYR A 151 -1.23 -16.39 -18.74
C TYR A 151 -2.51 -16.00 -19.53
N PRO A 152 -2.60 -16.27 -20.85
CA PRO A 152 -1.74 -17.15 -21.65
C PRO A 152 -0.53 -16.48 -22.31
N HIS A 153 -0.13 -15.29 -21.89
CA HIS A 153 1.03 -14.54 -22.41
C HIS A 153 0.93 -14.14 -23.89
N GLY A 154 -0.29 -13.87 -24.37
CA GLY A 154 -0.48 -13.26 -25.68
C GLY A 154 0.15 -11.87 -25.74
N ARG A 155 0.53 -11.43 -26.94
CA ARG A 155 1.17 -10.12 -27.18
C ARG A 155 0.63 -9.45 -28.44
N ASP A 156 -0.67 -9.62 -28.66
CA ASP A 156 -1.34 -9.26 -29.89
C ASP A 156 -2.83 -8.96 -29.66
N ASP A 157 -3.43 -8.20 -30.57
CA ASP A 157 -4.82 -7.76 -30.46
C ASP A 157 -5.82 -8.93 -30.47
N LEU A 158 -5.54 -10.02 -31.19
CA LEU A 158 -6.45 -11.16 -31.28
C LEU A 158 -6.52 -11.89 -29.94
N SER A 159 -5.37 -12.17 -29.32
CA SER A 159 -5.28 -12.78 -27.99
C SER A 159 -5.98 -11.91 -26.94
N PHE A 160 -5.75 -10.60 -26.96
CA PHE A 160 -6.43 -9.63 -26.11
C PHE A 160 -7.96 -9.69 -26.29
N LEU A 161 -8.45 -9.56 -27.53
CA LEU A 161 -9.88 -9.51 -27.80
C LEU A 161 -10.56 -10.85 -27.50
N LYS A 162 -9.93 -11.99 -27.80
CA LYS A 162 -10.45 -13.32 -27.43
C LYS A 162 -10.59 -13.44 -25.92
N ALA A 163 -9.57 -13.07 -25.15
CA ALA A 163 -9.64 -13.08 -23.70
C ALA A 163 -10.76 -12.17 -23.17
N LEU A 164 -10.91 -10.96 -23.71
CA LEU A 164 -11.97 -10.03 -23.31
C LEU A 164 -13.37 -10.55 -23.65
N LEU A 165 -13.58 -11.02 -24.88
CA LEU A 165 -14.87 -11.54 -25.33
C LEU A 165 -15.26 -12.80 -24.56
N HIS A 166 -14.33 -13.73 -24.36
CA HIS A 166 -14.62 -14.95 -23.61
C HIS A 166 -14.93 -14.65 -22.15
N GLN A 167 -14.18 -13.76 -21.48
CA GLN A 167 -14.51 -13.34 -20.10
C GLN A 167 -15.88 -12.65 -20.03
N SER A 168 -16.18 -11.73 -20.96
CA SER A 168 -17.48 -11.05 -21.01
C SER A 168 -18.62 -12.02 -21.27
N ARG A 169 -18.43 -12.97 -22.19
CA ARG A 169 -19.38 -14.06 -22.47
C ARG A 169 -19.56 -14.97 -21.26
N ALA A 170 -18.46 -15.27 -20.55
CA ALA A 170 -18.48 -16.07 -19.33
C ALA A 170 -19.33 -15.40 -18.25
N THR A 171 -19.23 -14.07 -18.08
CA THR A 171 -20.12 -13.30 -17.19
C THR A 171 -21.59 -13.46 -17.60
N VAL A 172 -21.93 -13.27 -18.89
CA VAL A 172 -23.31 -13.42 -19.38
C VAL A 172 -23.85 -14.82 -19.10
N LEU A 173 -23.13 -15.86 -19.52
CA LEU A 173 -23.56 -17.25 -19.37
C LEU A 173 -23.64 -17.67 -17.90
N SER A 174 -22.69 -17.22 -17.07
CA SER A 174 -22.73 -17.44 -15.62
C SER A 174 -23.97 -16.83 -14.99
N MET A 175 -24.28 -15.56 -15.31
CA MET A 175 -25.47 -14.90 -14.77
C MET A 175 -26.77 -15.54 -15.27
N GLN A 176 -26.83 -15.99 -16.53
CA GLN A 176 -27.97 -16.76 -17.04
C GLN A 176 -28.16 -18.07 -16.24
N ALA A 177 -27.07 -18.80 -15.99
CA ALA A 177 -27.11 -20.04 -15.25
C ALA A 177 -27.45 -19.85 -13.76
N ILE A 178 -26.91 -18.79 -13.13
CA ILE A 178 -27.24 -18.39 -11.75
C ILE A 178 -28.72 -18.01 -11.66
N ARG A 179 -29.24 -17.19 -12.59
CA ARG A 179 -30.63 -16.71 -12.58
C ARG A 179 -31.67 -17.79 -12.86
N GLN A 180 -31.28 -18.93 -13.43
CA GLN A 180 -32.13 -20.12 -13.49
C GLN A 180 -32.39 -20.72 -12.10
N ILE A 181 -31.47 -20.52 -11.16
CA ILE A 181 -31.59 -21.01 -9.77
C ILE A 181 -32.13 -19.92 -8.84
N ASN A 182 -31.56 -18.72 -8.91
CA ASN A 182 -32.03 -17.53 -8.18
C ASN A 182 -32.39 -16.41 -9.16
N PRO A 183 -33.66 -16.27 -9.58
CA PRO A 183 -34.10 -15.24 -10.52
C PRO A 183 -33.86 -13.80 -10.07
N HIS A 184 -33.56 -13.58 -8.79
CA HIS A 184 -33.28 -12.26 -8.21
C HIS A 184 -31.79 -11.93 -8.10
N ALA A 185 -30.90 -12.83 -8.55
CA ALA A 185 -29.46 -12.61 -8.50
C ALA A 185 -29.03 -11.40 -9.34
N GLN A 186 -28.27 -10.52 -8.71
CA GLN A 186 -27.77 -9.25 -9.24
C GLN A 186 -26.30 -9.35 -9.65
N LEU A 187 -25.98 -8.78 -10.81
CA LEU A 187 -24.62 -8.64 -11.32
C LEU A 187 -24.00 -7.33 -10.81
N VAL A 188 -22.90 -7.45 -10.07
CA VAL A 188 -21.97 -6.35 -9.78
C VAL A 188 -20.75 -6.55 -10.68
N GLN A 189 -20.70 -5.85 -11.81
CA GLN A 189 -19.57 -5.97 -12.73
C GLN A 189 -18.55 -4.88 -12.45
N THR A 190 -17.28 -5.27 -12.28
CA THR A 190 -16.17 -4.38 -11.95
C THR A 190 -15.24 -4.15 -13.13
N GLU A 191 -14.66 -2.95 -13.20
CA GLU A 191 -13.51 -2.61 -14.04
C GLU A 191 -12.62 -1.55 -13.38
N ASP A 192 -11.32 -1.60 -13.65
CA ASP A 192 -10.43 -0.45 -13.45
C ASP A 192 -10.72 0.61 -14.51
N LEU A 193 -10.95 1.84 -14.06
CA LEU A 193 -11.33 2.93 -14.94
C LEU A 193 -10.37 4.12 -14.82
N GLY A 194 -9.51 4.23 -15.83
CA GLY A 194 -8.63 5.36 -16.09
C GLY A 194 -9.10 6.24 -17.25
N LYS A 195 -8.55 7.45 -17.36
CA LYS A 195 -8.65 8.28 -18.57
C LYS A 195 -7.29 8.43 -19.23
N THR A 196 -7.25 8.31 -20.55
CA THR A 196 -6.04 8.55 -21.33
C THR A 196 -6.06 9.97 -21.89
N PHE A 197 -4.99 10.70 -21.63
CA PHE A 197 -4.72 12.04 -22.13
C PHE A 197 -3.56 11.98 -23.13
N SER A 198 -3.37 13.04 -23.91
CA SER A 198 -2.27 13.11 -24.85
C SER A 198 -1.88 14.53 -25.22
N THR A 199 -0.77 14.63 -25.94
CA THR A 199 -0.50 15.74 -26.85
C THR A 199 -1.53 15.82 -27.99
N PRO A 200 -1.63 16.95 -28.71
CA PRO A 200 -2.56 17.10 -29.83
C PRO A 200 -2.35 16.10 -30.97
N LEU A 201 -1.10 15.74 -31.27
CA LEU A 201 -0.76 14.82 -32.36
C LEU A 201 -1.38 13.43 -32.12
N LEU A 202 -1.43 13.01 -30.86
CA LEU A 202 -1.88 11.69 -30.44
C LEU A 202 -3.34 11.67 -29.96
N ALA A 203 -4.10 12.75 -30.16
CA ALA A 203 -5.49 12.86 -29.71
C ALA A 203 -6.37 11.69 -30.21
N TYR A 204 -6.16 11.23 -31.45
CA TYR A 204 -6.88 10.08 -32.02
C TYR A 204 -6.61 8.77 -31.26
N GLN A 205 -5.38 8.58 -30.76
CA GLN A 205 -5.00 7.40 -30.00
C GLN A 205 -5.55 7.49 -28.57
N ALA A 206 -5.50 8.66 -27.94
CA ALA A 206 -6.14 8.86 -26.64
C ALA A 206 -7.65 8.64 -26.72
N GLU A 207 -8.31 9.10 -27.79
CA GLU A 207 -9.73 8.84 -28.04
C GLU A 207 -10.01 7.34 -28.22
N PHE A 208 -9.18 6.62 -28.99
CA PHE A 208 -9.27 5.16 -29.11
C PHE A 208 -9.19 4.46 -27.74
N GLU A 209 -8.23 4.84 -26.90
CA GLU A 209 -8.08 4.28 -25.54
C GLU A 209 -9.27 4.63 -24.64
N ASN A 210 -9.79 5.85 -24.74
CA ASN A 210 -10.97 6.31 -24.01
C ASN A 210 -12.28 5.66 -24.50
N HIS A 211 -12.31 5.09 -25.70
CA HIS A 211 -13.36 4.15 -26.12
C HIS A 211 -13.10 2.75 -25.56
N ARG A 212 -11.85 2.28 -25.57
CA ARG A 212 -11.48 0.93 -25.14
C ARG A 212 -11.77 0.69 -23.66
N ARG A 213 -11.56 1.69 -22.80
CA ARG A 213 -11.87 1.59 -21.35
C ARG A 213 -13.32 1.23 -21.02
N TRP A 214 -14.25 1.43 -21.96
CA TRP A 214 -15.67 1.10 -21.79
C TRP A 214 -16.06 -0.28 -22.32
N LEU A 215 -15.14 -0.96 -23.04
CA LEU A 215 -15.49 -2.03 -23.95
C LEU A 215 -16.17 -3.23 -23.26
N SER A 216 -15.70 -3.66 -22.08
CA SER A 216 -16.34 -4.77 -21.34
C SER A 216 -17.77 -4.42 -20.91
N PHE A 217 -17.99 -3.21 -20.38
CA PHE A 217 -19.35 -2.74 -20.05
C PHE A 217 -20.23 -2.59 -21.29
N ASP A 218 -19.69 -2.04 -22.38
CA ASP A 218 -20.44 -1.87 -23.62
C ASP A 218 -20.84 -3.21 -24.24
N LEU A 219 -19.96 -4.23 -24.19
CA LEU A 219 -20.28 -5.59 -24.59
C LEU A 219 -21.44 -6.14 -23.72
N LEU A 220 -21.33 -6.08 -22.40
CA LEU A 220 -22.38 -6.58 -21.50
C LEU A 220 -23.71 -5.84 -21.67
N CYS A 221 -23.67 -4.55 -22.02
CA CYS A 221 -24.87 -3.75 -22.28
C CYS A 221 -25.43 -3.90 -23.70
N GLY A 222 -24.82 -4.73 -24.57
CA GLY A 222 -25.24 -4.92 -25.96
C GLY A 222 -25.05 -3.68 -26.85
N ARG A 223 -24.11 -2.79 -26.49
CA ARG A 223 -23.88 -1.49 -27.16
C ARG A 223 -22.83 -1.52 -28.26
N VAL A 224 -22.19 -2.67 -28.50
CA VAL A 224 -21.19 -2.82 -29.55
C VAL A 224 -21.86 -3.29 -30.84
N ASP A 225 -22.10 -2.35 -31.75
CA ASP A 225 -22.64 -2.60 -33.10
C ASP A 225 -21.75 -1.99 -34.19
N ALA A 226 -22.21 -2.06 -35.45
CA ALA A 226 -21.48 -1.54 -36.60
C ALA A 226 -21.17 -0.02 -36.54
N SER A 227 -21.84 0.74 -35.66
CA SER A 227 -21.56 2.15 -35.42
C SER A 227 -20.56 2.39 -34.27
N HIS A 228 -20.23 1.35 -33.49
CA HIS A 228 -19.31 1.47 -32.37
C HIS A 228 -17.90 1.88 -32.85
N PRO A 229 -17.23 2.87 -32.22
CA PRO A 229 -15.93 3.37 -32.70
C PRO A 229 -14.83 2.29 -32.84
N LEU A 230 -14.90 1.25 -32.01
CA LEU A 230 -13.95 0.14 -32.03
C LEU A 230 -14.33 -1.00 -33.00
N TRP A 231 -15.50 -0.96 -33.64
CA TRP A 231 -16.01 -2.04 -34.49
C TRP A 231 -15.01 -2.47 -35.56
N GLY A 232 -14.50 -1.50 -36.32
CA GLY A 232 -13.53 -1.77 -37.39
C GLY A 232 -12.20 -2.32 -36.89
N TYR A 233 -11.74 -1.88 -35.70
CA TYR A 233 -10.55 -2.44 -35.07
C TYR A 233 -10.76 -3.91 -34.70
N ILE A 234 -11.85 -4.20 -34.00
CA ILE A 234 -12.15 -5.55 -33.53
C ILE A 234 -12.23 -6.55 -34.69
N LEU A 235 -12.92 -6.19 -35.79
CA LEU A 235 -13.02 -7.06 -36.96
C LEU A 235 -11.68 -7.27 -37.67
N ARG A 236 -10.85 -6.21 -37.80
CA ARG A 236 -9.53 -6.33 -38.43
C ARG A 236 -8.56 -7.19 -37.61
N SER A 237 -8.74 -7.24 -36.30
CA SER A 237 -7.95 -8.09 -35.40
C SER A 237 -8.36 -9.57 -35.46
N GLY A 238 -9.38 -9.93 -36.25
CA GLY A 238 -9.74 -11.33 -36.51
C GLY A 238 -10.95 -11.85 -35.73
N ILE A 239 -11.67 -10.98 -35.00
CA ILE A 239 -12.97 -11.32 -34.40
C ILE A 239 -14.06 -11.24 -35.45
N THR A 240 -14.98 -12.19 -35.47
CA THR A 240 -16.08 -12.21 -36.43
C THR A 240 -17.24 -11.32 -36.00
N THR A 241 -18.03 -10.86 -36.97
CA THR A 241 -19.27 -10.11 -36.71
C THR A 241 -20.25 -10.90 -35.84
N GLU A 242 -20.35 -12.22 -36.04
CA GLU A 242 -21.22 -13.10 -35.26
C GLU A 242 -20.83 -13.10 -33.77
N GLU A 243 -19.53 -13.17 -33.47
CA GLU A 243 -19.04 -13.13 -32.09
C GLU A 243 -19.38 -11.83 -31.37
N LEU A 244 -19.37 -10.69 -32.07
CA LEU A 244 -19.74 -9.40 -31.49
C LEU A 244 -21.24 -9.22 -31.32
N LEU A 245 -22.01 -9.52 -32.38
CA LEU A 245 -23.46 -9.35 -32.36
C LEU A 245 -24.14 -10.30 -31.37
N TRP A 246 -23.49 -11.41 -30.99
CA TRP A 246 -23.97 -12.29 -29.93
C TRP A 246 -24.30 -11.54 -28.63
N PHE A 247 -23.53 -10.49 -28.27
CA PHE A 247 -23.78 -9.69 -27.08
C PHE A 247 -25.03 -8.79 -27.19
N GLN A 248 -25.42 -8.39 -28.39
CA GLN A 248 -26.67 -7.66 -28.61
C GLN A 248 -27.89 -8.56 -28.42
N ASP A 249 -27.75 -9.83 -28.82
CA ASP A 249 -28.79 -10.84 -28.62
C ASP A 249 -28.83 -11.36 -27.18
N ASN A 250 -27.72 -11.20 -26.43
CA ASN A 250 -27.55 -11.71 -25.06
C ASN A 250 -27.05 -10.63 -24.09
N PRO A 251 -27.73 -9.47 -23.95
CA PRO A 251 -27.28 -8.44 -23.04
C PRO A 251 -27.40 -8.92 -21.59
N CYS A 252 -26.40 -8.59 -20.78
CA CYS A 252 -26.39 -8.80 -19.34
C CYS A 252 -25.98 -7.49 -18.66
N ILE A 253 -26.87 -6.50 -18.73
CA ILE A 253 -26.68 -5.19 -18.12
C ILE A 253 -26.38 -5.38 -16.62
N PRO A 254 -25.28 -4.81 -16.09
CA PRO A 254 -24.99 -4.87 -14.67
C PRO A 254 -26.09 -4.21 -13.85
N ASP A 255 -26.55 -4.89 -12.79
CA ASP A 255 -27.45 -4.30 -11.80
C ASP A 255 -26.73 -3.21 -10.99
N ILE A 256 -25.41 -3.35 -10.81
CA ILE A 256 -24.51 -2.34 -10.26
C ILE A 256 -23.25 -2.27 -11.11
N VAL A 257 -22.91 -1.06 -11.57
CA VAL A 257 -21.63 -0.77 -12.23
C VAL A 257 -20.57 -0.52 -11.16
N GLY A 258 -19.62 -1.44 -11.05
CA GLY A 258 -18.50 -1.38 -10.13
C GLY A 258 -17.29 -0.67 -10.74
N ILE A 259 -16.79 0.35 -10.06
CA ILE A 259 -15.60 1.10 -10.48
C ILE A 259 -14.46 0.82 -9.51
N ASN A 260 -13.39 0.25 -10.02
CA ASN A 260 -12.11 0.17 -9.35
C ASN A 260 -11.29 1.39 -9.78
N ARG A 261 -10.67 2.08 -8.83
CA ARG A 261 -9.94 3.31 -9.11
C ARG A 261 -8.66 3.40 -8.31
N TYR A 262 -7.57 3.60 -9.03
CA TYR A 262 -6.24 3.83 -8.48
C TYR A 262 -5.67 5.15 -9.00
N VAL A 263 -4.75 5.74 -8.22
CA VAL A 263 -4.05 6.99 -8.58
C VAL A 263 -3.36 6.91 -9.95
N CYS A 264 -2.79 5.74 -10.27
CA CYS A 264 -2.02 5.52 -11.51
C CYS A 264 -2.87 5.06 -12.71
N ALA A 265 -4.19 4.98 -12.58
CA ALA A 265 -5.07 4.48 -13.64
C ALA A 265 -5.12 5.45 -14.85
N ASP A 266 -4.96 6.76 -14.62
CA ASP A 266 -4.91 7.73 -15.71
C ASP A 266 -3.57 7.66 -16.45
N ARG A 267 -3.64 7.72 -17.78
CA ARG A 267 -2.48 7.61 -18.68
C ARG A 267 -2.26 8.90 -19.47
N PHE A 268 -1.03 9.16 -19.85
CA PHE A 268 -0.65 10.24 -20.76
C PHE A 268 0.25 9.67 -21.86
N ILE A 269 -0.14 9.86 -23.12
CA ILE A 269 0.67 9.46 -24.28
C ILE A 269 1.29 10.68 -24.97
N ASP A 270 2.59 10.57 -25.29
CA ASP A 270 3.39 11.69 -25.80
C ASP A 270 4.39 11.24 -26.87
N GLU A 271 4.40 11.89 -28.04
CA GLU A 271 5.30 11.59 -29.15
C GLU A 271 6.75 12.03 -28.88
N ARG A 272 6.97 12.89 -27.88
CA ARG A 272 8.28 13.45 -27.53
C ARG A 272 9.08 12.46 -26.69
N LEU A 273 9.50 11.37 -27.31
CA LEU A 273 10.17 10.22 -26.68
C LEU A 273 11.40 10.61 -25.85
N ASP A 274 12.14 11.64 -26.25
CA ASP A 274 13.35 12.13 -25.57
C ASP A 274 13.09 12.66 -24.15
N ARG A 275 11.82 12.95 -23.81
CA ARG A 275 11.41 13.38 -22.47
C ARG A 275 11.20 12.22 -21.48
N TYR A 276 11.20 10.98 -21.97
CA TYR A 276 10.82 9.80 -21.20
C TYR A 276 11.85 8.67 -21.34
N PRO A 277 11.98 7.80 -20.32
CA PRO A 277 12.93 6.69 -20.38
C PRO A 277 12.52 5.64 -21.43
N PRO A 278 13.47 4.93 -22.07
CA PRO A 278 13.17 4.00 -23.17
C PRO A 278 12.16 2.89 -22.87
N HIS A 279 12.01 2.48 -21.61
CA HIS A 279 11.07 1.42 -21.24
C HIS A 279 9.60 1.85 -21.32
N THR A 280 9.32 3.16 -21.40
CA THR A 280 7.95 3.68 -21.60
C THR A 280 7.61 3.85 -23.07
N HIS A 281 8.59 3.69 -23.97
CA HIS A 281 8.41 3.90 -25.41
C HIS A 281 7.67 2.72 -26.02
N GLY A 282 6.58 3.03 -26.72
CA GLY A 282 5.78 2.09 -27.47
C GLY A 282 5.28 2.75 -28.76
N GLY A 283 4.12 2.31 -29.22
CA GLY A 283 3.48 2.90 -30.39
C GLY A 283 2.33 2.07 -30.93
N ASN A 284 1.71 2.61 -31.96
CA ASN A 284 0.78 1.89 -32.83
C ASN A 284 1.36 1.84 -34.27
N SER A 285 0.56 1.44 -35.24
CA SER A 285 0.99 1.38 -36.65
C SER A 285 1.18 2.75 -37.31
N VAL A 286 0.95 3.86 -36.60
CA VAL A 286 0.97 5.23 -37.14
C VAL A 286 2.05 6.07 -36.47
N HIS A 287 2.09 6.09 -35.13
CA HIS A 287 3.05 6.87 -34.34
C HIS A 287 3.70 6.03 -33.25
N GLN A 288 4.96 6.35 -32.96
CA GLN A 288 5.63 5.96 -31.73
C GLN A 288 5.39 7.03 -30.66
N TYR A 289 5.23 6.60 -29.41
CA TYR A 289 4.97 7.49 -28.29
C TYR A 289 5.37 6.83 -26.97
N ALA A 290 5.65 7.64 -25.96
CA ALA A 290 5.77 7.20 -24.59
C ALA A 290 4.38 7.05 -23.98
N ASP A 291 4.13 5.96 -23.26
CA ASP A 291 2.93 5.75 -22.44
C ASP A 291 3.34 5.78 -20.96
N VAL A 292 2.90 6.80 -20.24
CA VAL A 292 3.23 7.02 -18.83
C VAL A 292 1.97 7.27 -18.01
N GLU A 293 2.03 7.05 -16.69
CA GLU A 293 0.95 7.43 -15.80
C GLU A 293 0.82 8.96 -15.77
N ALA A 294 -0.40 9.47 -15.92
CA ALA A 294 -0.67 10.91 -15.99
C ALA A 294 -0.22 11.64 -14.71
N VAL A 295 -0.27 10.96 -13.56
CA VAL A 295 0.13 11.52 -12.25
C VAL A 295 1.58 12.01 -12.24
N TRP A 296 2.45 11.41 -13.06
CA TRP A 296 3.88 11.73 -13.09
C TRP A 296 4.25 12.87 -14.04
N VAL A 297 3.32 13.34 -14.88
CA VAL A 297 3.62 14.28 -15.98
C VAL A 297 2.64 15.44 -16.11
N CYS A 298 1.35 15.23 -15.84
CA CYS A 298 0.34 16.27 -15.98
C CYS A 298 0.47 17.30 -14.84
N SER A 299 0.61 18.57 -15.22
CA SER A 299 0.78 19.67 -14.27
C SER A 299 -0.51 20.06 -13.56
N GLU A 300 -1.66 19.82 -14.20
CA GLU A 300 -2.99 19.95 -13.62
C GLU A 300 -3.28 18.86 -12.58
N SER A 301 -4.36 19.04 -11.82
CA SER A 301 -4.91 17.97 -10.98
C SER A 301 -5.35 16.78 -11.85
N LEU A 302 -5.22 15.58 -11.30
CA LEU A 302 -5.68 14.34 -11.93
C LEU A 302 -7.18 14.38 -12.26
N TYR A 303 -7.62 13.46 -13.13
CA TYR A 303 -9.04 13.32 -13.43
C TYR A 303 -9.80 12.94 -12.16
N ASP A 304 -10.58 13.91 -11.66
CA ASP A 304 -11.28 13.82 -10.39
C ASP A 304 -12.33 12.68 -10.40
N HIS A 305 -12.46 11.98 -9.28
CA HIS A 305 -13.49 10.99 -8.99
C HIS A 305 -14.89 11.50 -9.33
N VAL A 306 -15.19 12.77 -9.04
CA VAL A 306 -16.49 13.39 -9.36
C VAL A 306 -16.76 13.35 -10.86
N ALA A 307 -15.78 13.73 -11.68
CA ALA A 307 -15.93 13.76 -13.13
C ALA A 307 -16.09 12.35 -13.72
N LEU A 308 -15.27 11.40 -13.26
CA LEU A 308 -15.31 10.02 -13.70
C LEU A 308 -16.65 9.35 -13.40
N LEU A 309 -17.12 9.43 -12.16
CA LEU A 309 -18.37 8.79 -11.75
C LEU A 309 -19.60 9.46 -12.38
N LYS A 310 -19.55 10.77 -12.66
CA LYS A 310 -20.57 11.46 -13.49
C LYS A 310 -20.62 10.88 -14.90
N GLU A 311 -19.46 10.65 -15.52
CA GLU A 311 -19.39 10.07 -16.86
C GLU A 311 -19.98 8.65 -16.87
N VAL A 312 -19.65 7.82 -15.88
CA VAL A 312 -20.24 6.48 -15.71
C VAL A 312 -21.76 6.57 -15.57
N TRP A 313 -22.26 7.44 -14.70
CA TRP A 313 -23.69 7.64 -14.48
C TRP A 313 -24.39 8.08 -15.76
N GLN A 314 -23.88 9.11 -16.43
CA GLN A 314 -24.43 9.63 -17.68
C GLN A 314 -24.47 8.57 -18.78
N ARG A 315 -23.44 7.71 -18.86
CA ARG A 315 -23.35 6.67 -19.88
C ARG A 315 -24.34 5.52 -19.67
N TYR A 316 -24.43 4.98 -18.45
CA TYR A 316 -25.16 3.72 -18.20
C TYR A 316 -26.48 3.88 -17.46
N GLN A 317 -26.65 4.95 -16.68
CA GLN A 317 -27.84 5.21 -15.84
C GLN A 317 -28.19 4.01 -14.93
N GLN A 318 -27.17 3.28 -14.48
CA GLN A 318 -27.27 2.19 -13.51
C GLN A 318 -26.70 2.61 -12.16
N PRO A 319 -27.13 1.99 -11.04
CA PRO A 319 -26.49 2.18 -9.74
C PRO A 319 -24.98 1.95 -9.83
N ILE A 320 -24.20 2.80 -9.16
CA ILE A 320 -22.74 2.71 -9.15
C ILE A 320 -22.27 2.25 -7.77
N ALA A 321 -21.24 1.42 -7.73
CA ALA A 321 -20.45 1.20 -6.52
C ALA A 321 -18.98 1.44 -6.84
N ILE A 322 -18.26 2.06 -5.91
CA ILE A 322 -16.80 1.99 -5.96
C ILE A 322 -16.43 0.63 -5.38
N THR A 323 -15.93 -0.26 -6.23
CA THR A 323 -15.73 -1.67 -5.87
C THR A 323 -14.34 -1.98 -5.35
N GLU A 324 -13.39 -1.06 -5.56
CA GLU A 324 -12.07 -1.04 -4.94
C GLU A 324 -11.58 0.42 -4.77
N ALA A 325 -11.25 0.78 -3.53
CA ALA A 325 -10.61 2.03 -3.17
C ALA A 325 -9.37 1.74 -2.31
N HIS A 326 -8.21 1.67 -2.94
CA HIS A 326 -6.93 1.38 -2.29
C HIS A 326 -5.80 2.24 -2.83
N MET A 327 -4.76 2.37 -2.03
CA MET A 327 -3.47 2.89 -2.46
C MET A 327 -2.36 2.20 -1.69
N GLY A 328 -1.42 1.56 -2.41
CA GLY A 328 -0.19 1.04 -1.82
C GLY A 328 0.76 2.19 -1.49
N CYS A 329 0.65 2.75 -0.27
CA CYS A 329 1.45 3.88 0.18
C CYS A 329 1.50 3.97 1.72
N THR A 330 2.08 5.05 2.25
CA THR A 330 2.15 5.34 3.69
C THR A 330 0.77 5.60 4.28
N ARG A 331 0.64 5.43 5.60
CA ARG A 331 -0.68 5.40 6.27
C ARG A 331 -1.53 6.65 6.02
N GLU A 332 -0.95 7.83 6.15
CA GLU A 332 -1.62 9.10 5.92
C GLU A 332 -2.11 9.27 4.48
N GLU A 333 -1.37 8.75 3.51
CA GLU A 333 -1.77 8.81 2.11
C GLU A 333 -2.96 7.86 1.89
N GLN A 334 -2.94 6.65 2.44
CA GLN A 334 -4.08 5.72 2.37
C GLN A 334 -5.38 6.34 2.93
N LEU A 335 -5.28 7.03 4.08
CA LEU A 335 -6.41 7.74 4.67
C LEU A 335 -6.89 8.91 3.80
N ARG A 336 -5.97 9.69 3.21
CA ARG A 336 -6.32 10.79 2.29
C ARG A 336 -7.06 10.28 1.05
N TRP A 337 -6.62 9.16 0.49
CA TRP A 337 -7.25 8.55 -0.68
C TRP A 337 -8.69 8.12 -0.37
N LEU A 338 -8.90 7.39 0.73
CA LEU A 338 -10.24 6.99 1.15
C LEU A 338 -11.13 8.20 1.46
N LYS A 339 -10.57 9.26 2.07
CA LYS A 339 -11.29 10.52 2.33
C LYS A 339 -11.74 11.19 1.02
N GLU A 340 -10.86 11.29 0.04
CA GLU A 340 -11.14 11.90 -1.26
C GLU A 340 -12.26 11.15 -1.99
N VAL A 341 -12.16 9.82 -2.02
CA VAL A 341 -13.20 8.93 -2.57
C VAL A 341 -14.54 9.13 -1.85
N TRP A 342 -14.54 9.14 -0.52
CA TRP A 342 -15.76 9.34 0.29
C TRP A 342 -16.41 10.70 0.00
N GLN A 343 -15.63 11.77 -0.04
CA GLN A 343 -16.11 13.13 -0.31
C GLN A 343 -16.69 13.27 -1.72
N ALA A 344 -16.06 12.66 -2.73
CA ALA A 344 -16.57 12.65 -4.10
C ALA A 344 -17.94 11.95 -4.18
N VAL A 345 -18.09 10.80 -3.53
CA VAL A 345 -19.37 10.07 -3.48
C VAL A 345 -20.46 10.86 -2.76
N GLN A 346 -20.14 11.49 -1.63
CA GLN A 346 -21.09 12.33 -0.89
C GLN A 346 -21.58 13.50 -1.76
N THR A 347 -20.66 14.16 -2.47
CA THR A 347 -20.97 15.26 -3.39
C THR A 347 -21.93 14.80 -4.51
N LEU A 348 -21.63 13.67 -5.15
CA LEU A 348 -22.43 13.14 -6.25
C LEU A 348 -23.83 12.68 -5.81
N ARG A 349 -23.95 12.13 -4.60
CA ARG A 349 -25.25 11.76 -4.04
C ARG A 349 -26.13 12.97 -3.76
N GLN A 350 -25.55 14.12 -3.38
CA GLN A 350 -26.28 15.39 -3.28
C GLN A 350 -26.79 15.88 -4.65
N GLU A 351 -26.08 15.51 -5.73
CA GLU A 351 -26.49 15.76 -7.12
C GLU A 351 -27.44 14.69 -7.69
N ASN A 352 -27.98 13.79 -6.86
CA ASN A 352 -28.88 12.69 -7.24
C ASN A 352 -28.25 11.60 -8.15
N VAL A 353 -26.93 11.45 -8.14
CA VAL A 353 -26.28 10.27 -8.74
C VAL A 353 -26.50 9.06 -7.83
N ASN A 354 -26.97 7.95 -8.40
CA ASN A 354 -27.26 6.74 -7.63
C ASN A 354 -25.97 5.96 -7.33
N ILE A 355 -25.27 6.34 -6.26
CA ILE A 355 -24.10 5.62 -5.74
C ILE A 355 -24.52 4.79 -4.52
N ARG A 356 -24.43 3.47 -4.69
CA ARG A 356 -24.89 2.47 -3.72
C ARG A 356 -23.89 2.28 -2.59
N ALA A 357 -22.60 2.17 -2.91
CA ALA A 357 -21.59 1.76 -1.95
C ALA A 357 -20.17 2.24 -2.28
N ILE A 358 -19.32 2.21 -1.25
CA ILE A 358 -17.86 2.28 -1.36
C ILE A 358 -17.29 1.01 -0.75
N THR A 359 -16.41 0.33 -1.49
CA THR A 359 -15.70 -0.86 -1.02
C THR A 359 -14.32 -0.47 -0.56
N VAL A 360 -14.03 -0.71 0.72
CA VAL A 360 -12.69 -0.53 1.25
C VAL A 360 -11.88 -1.75 0.85
N TRP A 361 -10.93 -1.53 -0.04
CA TRP A 361 -10.04 -2.56 -0.55
C TRP A 361 -8.58 -2.18 -0.22
N SER A 362 -7.70 -3.12 0.07
CA SER A 362 -8.01 -4.47 0.55
C SER A 362 -8.16 -4.48 2.09
N LEU A 363 -9.04 -5.35 2.60
CA LEU A 363 -9.20 -5.54 4.05
C LEU A 363 -7.93 -6.11 4.69
N LEU A 364 -7.27 -7.06 4.03
CA LEU A 364 -5.98 -7.61 4.45
C LEU A 364 -4.88 -7.10 3.52
N GLY A 365 -3.65 -6.97 4.01
CA GLY A 365 -2.52 -6.57 3.17
C GLY A 365 -2.28 -7.52 1.98
N THR A 366 -1.71 -6.97 0.92
CA THR A 366 -1.48 -7.64 -0.37
C THR A 366 0.01 -7.83 -0.63
N TYR A 367 0.33 -8.73 -1.56
CA TYR A 367 1.71 -9.05 -1.88
C TYR A 367 2.03 -8.92 -3.37
N ASP A 368 3.18 -8.33 -3.68
CA ASP A 368 3.82 -8.30 -5.00
C ASP A 368 3.05 -7.60 -6.14
N TRP A 369 2.06 -6.76 -5.80
CA TRP A 369 1.37 -5.92 -6.79
C TRP A 369 2.26 -4.86 -7.43
N ASN A 370 3.32 -4.41 -6.74
CA ASN A 370 4.38 -3.58 -7.31
C ASN A 370 5.05 -4.18 -8.57
N ASN A 371 4.90 -5.50 -8.79
CA ASN A 371 5.36 -6.19 -9.99
C ASN A 371 4.22 -6.92 -10.73
N LEU A 372 2.96 -6.52 -10.50
CA LEU A 372 1.76 -7.13 -11.08
C LEU A 372 1.63 -8.62 -10.77
N VAL A 373 2.08 -9.05 -9.58
CA VAL A 373 2.04 -10.46 -9.15
C VAL A 373 2.72 -11.38 -10.17
N THR A 374 3.82 -10.91 -10.78
CA THR A 374 4.60 -11.69 -11.76
C THR A 374 5.80 -12.39 -11.14
N ARG A 375 6.22 -11.93 -9.97
CA ARG A 375 7.35 -12.43 -9.19
C ARG A 375 6.97 -12.57 -7.72
N ASP A 376 7.74 -13.41 -7.02
CA ASP A 376 7.62 -13.63 -5.58
C ASP A 376 8.73 -12.85 -4.87
N ASP A 377 8.62 -11.53 -4.89
CA ASP A 377 9.61 -10.61 -4.30
C ASP A 377 9.30 -10.35 -2.81
N ASN A 378 8.20 -10.94 -2.30
CA ASN A 378 7.65 -10.77 -0.96
C ASN A 378 7.47 -9.29 -0.56
N PHE A 379 7.17 -8.43 -1.54
CA PHE A 379 6.82 -7.05 -1.29
C PHE A 379 5.43 -6.99 -0.70
N TYR A 380 5.28 -6.32 0.43
CA TYR A 380 4.04 -6.24 1.18
C TYR A 380 3.46 -4.83 1.16
N GLU A 381 2.16 -4.73 0.86
CA GLU A 381 1.38 -3.50 0.92
C GLU A 381 0.31 -3.62 2.03
N PRO A 382 0.25 -2.67 2.99
CA PRO A 382 -0.65 -2.79 4.13
C PRO A 382 -2.11 -2.52 3.74
N GLY A 383 -3.02 -3.39 4.20
CA GLY A 383 -4.47 -3.20 4.07
C GLY A 383 -5.10 -2.49 5.28
N VAL A 384 -6.42 -2.65 5.42
CA VAL A 384 -7.16 -2.23 6.63
C VAL A 384 -6.62 -2.93 7.88
N PHE A 385 -6.23 -4.19 7.74
CA PHE A 385 -5.48 -4.95 8.73
C PHE A 385 -4.09 -5.30 8.18
N ASP A 386 -3.07 -5.06 9.01
CA ASP A 386 -1.70 -5.48 8.75
C ASP A 386 -1.49 -6.93 9.21
N VAL A 387 -1.03 -7.81 8.30
CA VAL A 387 -0.88 -9.26 8.57
C VAL A 387 0.55 -9.68 8.92
N ARG A 388 1.49 -8.74 9.09
CA ARG A 388 2.89 -9.04 9.47
C ARG A 388 3.08 -9.32 10.96
N SER A 389 1.99 -9.26 11.73
CA SER A 389 1.93 -9.59 13.16
C SER A 389 1.36 -11.00 13.34
N PRO A 390 1.58 -11.71 14.48
CA PRO A 390 1.05 -13.07 14.68
C PRO A 390 -0.47 -13.19 14.49
N SER A 391 -1.19 -12.11 14.73
CA SER A 391 -2.59 -11.94 14.35
C SER A 391 -2.78 -10.63 13.59
N PRO A 392 -3.70 -10.54 12.62
CA PRO A 392 -3.94 -9.29 11.88
C PRO A 392 -4.21 -8.10 12.81
N ARG A 393 -3.42 -7.03 12.62
CA ARG A 393 -3.44 -5.82 13.44
C ARG A 393 -4.24 -4.72 12.75
N SER A 394 -5.15 -4.08 13.48
CA SER A 394 -5.90 -2.94 12.94
C SER A 394 -4.97 -1.78 12.60
N THR A 395 -5.32 -1.07 11.54
CA THR A 395 -4.61 0.13 11.12
C THR A 395 -5.47 1.37 11.30
N ALA A 396 -4.92 2.57 11.10
CA ALA A 396 -5.72 3.80 11.13
C ALA A 396 -6.89 3.79 10.14
N ILE A 397 -6.77 3.01 9.04
CA ILE A 397 -7.86 2.83 8.08
C ILE A 397 -9.03 2.10 8.74
N ALA A 398 -8.79 1.09 9.59
CA ALA A 398 -9.85 0.38 10.30
C ALA A 398 -10.67 1.36 11.17
N THR A 399 -9.98 2.24 11.90
CA THR A 399 -10.61 3.29 12.72
C THR A 399 -11.42 4.27 11.87
N MET A 400 -10.90 4.67 10.71
CA MET A 400 -11.62 5.51 9.76
C MET A 400 -12.88 4.82 9.24
N VAL A 401 -12.78 3.56 8.82
CA VAL A 401 -13.91 2.77 8.30
C VAL A 401 -15.00 2.58 9.35
N GLN A 402 -14.63 2.25 10.58
CA GLN A 402 -15.56 2.15 11.71
C GLN A 402 -16.29 3.48 11.95
N SER A 403 -15.55 4.58 11.96
CA SER A 403 -16.14 5.92 12.13
C SER A 403 -17.15 6.23 11.02
N LEU A 404 -16.80 5.94 9.76
CA LEU A 404 -17.69 6.16 8.61
C LEU A 404 -18.91 5.23 8.62
N ALA A 405 -18.76 3.98 9.05
CA ALA A 405 -19.86 3.01 9.16
C ALA A 405 -20.89 3.43 10.21
N GLU A 406 -20.44 4.09 11.28
CA GLU A 406 -21.30 4.67 12.32
C GLU A 406 -21.89 6.05 11.93
N GLY A 407 -21.57 6.55 10.73
CA GLY A 407 -22.01 7.86 10.26
C GLY A 407 -21.29 9.05 10.91
N ARG A 408 -20.14 8.80 11.56
CA ARG A 408 -19.27 9.83 12.15
C ARG A 408 -18.24 10.33 11.14
N THR A 409 -17.69 11.52 11.38
CA THR A 409 -16.50 12.00 10.67
C THR A 409 -15.25 11.36 11.27
N TYR A 410 -14.22 11.16 10.43
CA TYR A 410 -12.89 10.79 10.88
C TYR A 410 -11.96 11.97 10.66
N ASP A 411 -11.49 12.55 11.76
CA ASP A 411 -10.70 13.77 11.77
C ASP A 411 -9.28 13.47 12.27
N HIS A 412 -8.28 13.84 11.46
CA HIS A 412 -6.87 13.74 11.82
C HIS A 412 -6.10 14.87 11.11
N PRO A 413 -5.17 15.58 11.77
CA PRO A 413 -4.48 16.75 11.19
C PRO A 413 -3.76 16.47 9.86
N LEU A 414 -3.31 15.23 9.65
CA LEU A 414 -2.69 14.84 8.38
C LEU A 414 -3.66 14.86 7.19
N LEU A 415 -4.98 14.78 7.42
CA LEU A 415 -6.00 14.79 6.36
C LEU A 415 -6.37 16.19 5.86
N ASP A 416 -5.81 17.24 6.45
CA ASP A 416 -6.00 18.62 6.02
C ASP A 416 -5.08 19.01 4.86
N LEU A 417 -4.15 18.12 4.51
CA LEU A 417 -3.21 18.30 3.43
C LEU A 417 -3.62 17.48 2.20
N PRO A 418 -3.35 18.00 0.99
CA PRO A 418 -3.58 17.24 -0.23
C PRO A 418 -2.70 15.99 -0.24
N GLY A 419 -3.21 14.90 -0.83
CA GLY A 419 -2.43 13.69 -1.08
C GLY A 419 -1.25 13.96 -2.00
N TRP A 420 -0.23 13.09 -1.97
CA TRP A 420 0.99 13.29 -2.78
C TRP A 420 0.69 13.44 -4.28
N TRP A 421 -0.36 12.80 -4.79
CA TRP A 421 -0.81 12.86 -6.19
C TRP A 421 -1.32 14.24 -6.63
N GLN A 422 -1.56 15.16 -5.70
CA GLN A 422 -1.94 16.54 -5.98
C GLN A 422 -0.77 17.53 -5.77
N ARG A 423 0.35 17.08 -5.19
CA ARG A 423 1.52 17.93 -4.90
C ARG A 423 2.45 18.00 -6.12
N SER A 424 3.08 19.14 -6.37
CA SER A 424 3.95 19.31 -7.55
C SER A 424 5.23 18.47 -7.50
N GLN A 425 5.66 18.04 -6.32
CA GLN A 425 6.82 17.17 -6.10
C GLN A 425 6.65 15.78 -6.73
N ARG A 426 5.42 15.38 -7.09
CA ARG A 426 5.17 14.10 -7.75
C ARG A 426 5.77 14.00 -9.15
N LEU A 427 5.95 15.13 -9.84
CA LEU A 427 6.27 15.13 -11.27
C LEU A 427 7.65 14.53 -11.51
N LEU A 428 7.67 13.32 -12.06
CA LEU A 428 8.89 12.57 -12.38
C LEU A 428 9.46 12.99 -13.75
N TYR A 429 8.58 13.38 -14.66
CA TYR A 429 8.92 13.80 -16.02
C TYR A 429 8.71 15.31 -16.20
N PRO A 430 9.32 15.94 -17.23
CA PRO A 430 9.07 17.34 -17.51
C PRO A 430 7.56 17.59 -17.68
N PRO A 431 6.96 18.57 -16.96
CA PRO A 431 5.51 18.71 -16.92
C PRO A 431 4.89 19.03 -18.27
N VAL A 432 3.66 18.59 -18.46
CA VAL A 432 2.80 18.91 -19.61
C VAL A 432 1.46 19.46 -19.10
N SER A 433 0.86 20.39 -19.85
CA SER A 433 -0.49 20.86 -19.60
C SER A 433 -1.41 20.32 -20.69
N TYR A 434 -2.34 19.45 -20.34
CA TYR A 434 -3.34 19.00 -21.32
C TYR A 434 -4.35 20.10 -21.65
N ALA A 435 -4.56 21.11 -20.79
CA ALA A 435 -5.49 22.21 -21.05
C ALA A 435 -4.95 23.32 -21.97
N GLN A 436 -3.64 23.57 -21.97
CA GLN A 436 -3.01 24.61 -22.80
C GLN A 436 -2.51 24.09 -24.15
N ASP A 437 -2.15 22.80 -24.23
CA ASP A 437 -1.69 22.19 -25.48
C ASP A 437 -2.84 21.65 -26.34
N LEU A 438 -4.02 21.34 -25.77
CA LEU A 438 -5.22 20.97 -26.53
C LEU A 438 -6.01 22.23 -26.92
N GLY A 439 -5.93 22.63 -28.18
CA GLY A 439 -6.79 23.67 -28.75
C GLY A 439 -8.28 23.40 -28.49
N GLY A 440 -8.81 24.03 -27.45
CA GLY A 440 -10.21 24.38 -27.26
C GLY A 440 -11.21 23.24 -27.03
N TRP A 441 -11.19 22.59 -25.86
CA TRP A 441 -12.37 21.96 -25.23
C TRP A 441 -12.31 22.13 -23.70
N ALA A 442 -12.24 23.37 -23.24
CA ALA A 442 -12.47 23.70 -21.83
C ALA A 442 -13.52 24.80 -21.76
N ASP A 443 -14.70 24.43 -21.24
CA ASP A 443 -15.69 25.40 -20.81
C ASP A 443 -15.05 26.26 -19.71
N ALA A 444 -14.91 27.55 -20.00
CA ALA A 444 -14.06 28.47 -19.29
C ALA A 444 -14.67 28.90 -17.95
N THR A 445 -14.52 28.09 -16.89
CA THR A 445 -14.81 28.53 -15.50
C THR A 445 -13.92 27.90 -14.42
N ALA A 446 -12.67 27.51 -14.73
CA ALA A 446 -11.68 27.22 -13.68
C ALA A 446 -10.89 28.51 -13.36
N PRO A 447 -10.97 29.07 -12.13
CA PRO A 447 -10.24 30.28 -11.79
C PRO A 447 -8.72 30.01 -11.76
N GLN A 448 -8.01 30.62 -12.71
CA GLN A 448 -6.55 30.71 -12.67
C GLN A 448 -6.15 31.63 -11.51
N THR A 449 -5.44 31.11 -10.51
CA THR A 449 -4.74 31.93 -9.53
C THR A 449 -3.23 31.67 -9.62
N PRO A 450 -2.45 32.61 -10.19
CA PRO A 450 -1.01 32.52 -10.23
C PRO A 450 -0.39 33.28 -9.05
N GLU A 451 -0.14 32.61 -7.94
CA GLU A 451 0.68 33.17 -6.84
C GLU A 451 1.28 32.06 -5.96
N MET A 452 2.31 31.38 -6.43
CA MET A 452 3.15 30.48 -5.61
C MET A 452 4.65 30.69 -5.85
N ARG A 453 5.09 31.95 -5.87
CA ARG A 453 6.50 32.31 -5.73
C ARG A 453 6.67 33.43 -4.72
N GLN A 454 7.25 33.06 -3.57
CA GLN A 454 7.79 33.87 -2.45
C GLN A 454 6.96 33.88 -1.15
N LYS A 455 7.27 32.94 -0.24
CA LYS A 455 7.95 33.18 1.04
C LYS A 455 7.96 31.87 1.85
N ARG A 456 9.17 31.40 2.22
CA ARG A 456 9.37 30.50 3.36
C ARG A 456 8.79 31.19 4.60
N ASN A 457 8.12 30.42 5.46
CA ASN A 457 7.26 30.81 6.59
C ASN A 457 5.79 31.00 6.23
N THR A 458 5.08 29.89 6.06
CA THR A 458 3.64 29.82 6.32
C THR A 458 3.43 28.93 7.53
N THR A 459 3.00 29.56 8.63
CA THR A 459 2.26 28.91 9.72
C THR A 459 1.13 28.09 9.09
N CYS A 460 1.30 26.79 8.96
CA CYS A 460 0.20 25.92 8.59
C CYS A 460 -0.76 25.86 9.78
N ALA A 461 -2.06 26.05 9.55
CA ALA A 461 -3.07 25.96 10.59
C ALA A 461 -3.27 24.52 11.14
N THR A 462 -2.45 23.57 10.70
CA THR A 462 -2.49 22.16 11.07
C THR A 462 -1.57 21.89 12.25
N SER A 463 -2.04 21.07 13.20
CA SER A 463 -1.18 20.57 14.28
C SER A 463 0.02 19.83 13.69
N PRO A 464 1.27 20.17 14.06
CA PRO A 464 2.48 19.54 13.52
C PRO A 464 2.89 18.29 14.32
N LEU A 465 3.86 17.53 13.78
CA LEU A 465 4.68 16.58 14.54
C LEU A 465 5.89 17.33 15.15
N LEU A 466 6.15 17.21 16.45
CA LEU A 466 7.44 17.69 16.99
C LEU A 466 8.46 16.57 16.96
N ILE A 467 9.69 16.88 16.56
CA ILE A 467 10.82 15.96 16.57
C ILE A 467 11.92 16.60 17.40
N THR A 468 12.32 15.99 18.50
CA THR A 468 13.49 16.47 19.27
C THR A 468 14.76 15.80 18.79
N GLY A 469 15.92 16.41 19.06
CA GLY A 469 17.21 15.84 18.68
C GLY A 469 17.68 16.31 17.31
N ALA A 470 17.46 17.59 17.00
CA ALA A 470 17.79 18.22 15.71
C ALA A 470 19.20 17.95 15.18
N THR A 471 20.19 17.69 16.04
CA THR A 471 21.58 17.45 15.61
C THR A 471 21.94 15.97 15.47
N GLY A 472 21.03 15.05 15.80
CA GLY A 472 21.28 13.61 15.77
C GLY A 472 20.81 12.94 14.48
N THR A 473 21.41 11.79 14.16
CA THR A 473 21.09 10.98 12.97
C THR A 473 19.60 10.67 12.86
N LEU A 474 18.96 10.27 13.96
CA LEU A 474 17.55 9.89 13.96
C LEU A 474 16.62 11.10 13.79
N GLY A 475 16.87 12.22 14.47
CA GLY A 475 16.08 13.45 14.32
C GLY A 475 16.11 14.00 12.88
N GLN A 476 17.30 14.00 12.26
CA GLN A 476 17.48 14.37 10.85
C GLN A 476 16.78 13.40 9.90
N ALA A 477 16.83 12.10 10.18
CA ALA A 477 16.13 11.08 9.39
C ALA A 477 14.60 11.25 9.44
N TYR A 478 14.03 11.52 10.61
CA TYR A 478 12.61 11.86 10.77
C TYR A 478 12.23 13.10 9.98
N ALA A 479 12.99 14.20 10.11
CA ALA A 479 12.75 15.42 9.37
C ALA A 479 12.72 15.16 7.85
N ARG A 480 13.72 14.45 7.32
CA ARG A 480 13.78 14.07 5.90
C ARG A 480 12.59 13.22 5.45
N ILE A 481 12.21 12.20 6.22
CA ILE A 481 11.08 11.34 5.85
C ILE A 481 9.75 12.10 5.97
N CYS A 482 9.59 12.98 6.97
CA CYS A 482 8.43 13.85 7.05
C CYS A 482 8.32 14.79 5.84
N GLU A 483 9.44 15.31 5.31
CA GLU A 483 9.43 16.07 4.04
C GLU A 483 8.96 15.22 2.87
N ILE A 484 9.49 14.00 2.73
CA ILE A 484 9.12 13.06 1.66
C ILE A 484 7.62 12.70 1.74
N ARG A 485 7.12 12.42 2.95
CA ARG A 485 5.72 12.05 3.22
C ARG A 485 4.77 13.25 3.24
N GLY A 486 5.30 14.48 3.25
CA GLY A 486 4.51 15.71 3.42
C GLY A 486 3.79 15.78 4.76
N ILE A 487 4.44 15.33 5.84
CA ILE A 487 3.97 15.47 7.22
C ILE A 487 4.54 16.80 7.77
N PRO A 488 3.71 17.77 8.19
CA PRO A 488 4.20 19.00 8.81
C PRO A 488 4.90 18.69 10.12
N TYR A 489 6.10 19.22 10.29
CA TYR A 489 6.90 18.95 11.46
C TYR A 489 7.69 20.18 11.94
N TYR A 490 8.10 20.15 13.20
CA TYR A 490 9.15 21.01 13.75
C TYR A 490 10.30 20.15 14.25
N LEU A 491 11.51 20.40 13.75
CA LEU A 491 12.73 19.77 14.25
C LEU A 491 13.38 20.67 15.30
N LEU A 492 13.36 20.23 16.55
CA LEU A 492 13.73 21.02 17.73
C LEU A 492 15.11 20.59 18.26
N SER A 493 15.98 21.57 18.44
CA SER A 493 17.24 21.42 19.17
C SER A 493 17.00 21.51 20.67
N ARG A 494 18.04 21.24 21.46
CA ARG A 494 17.99 21.44 22.91
C ARG A 494 17.72 22.91 23.31
N GLN A 495 18.11 23.87 22.47
CA GLN A 495 17.85 25.29 22.75
C GLN A 495 16.38 25.64 22.55
N ASP A 496 15.69 24.94 21.66
CA ASP A 496 14.27 25.15 21.38
C ASP A 496 13.40 24.44 22.42
N MET A 497 13.75 23.19 22.77
CA MET A 497 13.08 22.42 23.83
C MET A 497 14.07 21.54 24.58
N ASP A 498 14.43 21.95 25.81
CA ASP A 498 15.22 21.11 26.73
C ASP A 498 14.27 20.15 27.46
N ILE A 499 14.26 18.89 27.04
CA ILE A 499 13.41 17.84 27.61
C ILE A 499 13.67 17.59 29.10
N THR A 500 14.79 18.08 29.65
CA THR A 500 15.11 17.96 31.08
C THR A 500 14.51 19.09 31.93
N ASN A 501 13.81 20.05 31.30
CA ASN A 501 13.14 21.17 31.97
C ASN A 501 11.61 21.08 31.77
N PRO A 502 10.86 20.65 32.80
CA PRO A 502 9.40 20.48 32.71
C PRO A 502 8.64 21.72 32.25
N SER A 503 9.02 22.90 32.75
CA SER A 503 8.32 24.15 32.41
C SER A 503 8.53 24.53 30.95
N ASN A 504 9.73 24.29 30.39
CA ASN A 504 10.01 24.57 28.98
C ASN A 504 9.27 23.59 28.07
N VAL A 505 9.23 22.29 28.41
CA VAL A 505 8.45 21.28 27.66
C VAL A 505 6.98 21.67 27.61
N GLN A 506 6.37 21.98 28.76
CA GLN A 506 4.95 22.38 28.82
C GLN A 506 4.67 23.61 27.95
N GLN A 507 5.50 24.66 28.06
CA GLN A 507 5.37 25.87 27.26
C GLN A 507 5.39 25.56 25.75
N VAL A 508 6.35 24.77 25.26
CA VAL A 508 6.49 24.45 23.84
C VAL A 508 5.31 23.63 23.33
N LEU A 509 4.83 22.64 24.11
CA LEU A 509 3.67 21.83 23.75
C LEU A 509 2.38 22.68 23.69
N ASP A 510 2.21 23.62 24.62
CA ASP A 510 1.04 24.51 24.66
C ASP A 510 1.06 25.53 23.50
N GLU A 511 2.25 25.99 23.11
CA GLU A 511 2.42 26.94 22.00
C GLU A 511 2.21 26.27 20.63
N LEU A 512 2.87 25.13 20.38
CA LEU A 512 2.87 24.49 19.07
C LEU A 512 1.70 23.52 18.85
N ARG A 513 1.04 23.06 19.92
CA ARG A 513 -0.13 22.15 19.90
C ARG A 513 0.02 20.99 18.90
N PRO A 514 1.08 20.17 19.03
CA PRO A 514 1.32 19.08 18.10
C PRO A 514 0.34 17.93 18.29
N TRP A 515 0.18 17.12 17.25
CA TRP A 515 -0.59 15.86 17.37
C TRP A 515 0.26 14.74 17.96
N ALA A 516 1.58 14.79 17.79
CA ALA A 516 2.51 13.87 18.41
C ALA A 516 3.91 14.47 18.58
N VAL A 517 4.73 13.80 19.40
CA VAL A 517 6.16 14.07 19.61
C VAL A 517 6.98 12.82 19.32
N VAL A 518 8.09 12.98 18.61
CA VAL A 518 9.14 11.98 18.47
C VAL A 518 10.34 12.42 19.31
N ASN A 519 10.63 11.66 20.36
CA ASN A 519 11.83 11.88 21.15
C ASN A 519 13.04 11.15 20.53
N ALA A 520 13.70 11.81 19.57
CA ALA A 520 14.98 11.33 19.02
C ALA A 520 16.20 11.95 19.74
N THR A 521 16.00 12.50 20.93
CA THR A 521 17.10 12.99 21.79
C THR A 521 17.65 11.85 22.65
N GLY A 522 18.95 11.87 22.91
CA GLY A 522 19.56 10.94 23.86
C GLY A 522 21.06 11.16 24.04
N TYR A 523 21.59 10.69 25.15
CA TYR A 523 23.01 10.51 25.36
C TYR A 523 23.43 9.20 24.68
N VAL A 524 24.07 9.27 23.51
CA VAL A 524 24.35 8.09 22.64
C VAL A 524 25.79 7.57 22.69
N ARG A 525 26.71 8.31 23.33
CA ARG A 525 28.13 7.93 23.41
C ARG A 525 28.34 6.88 24.50
N VAL A 526 28.14 5.60 24.14
CA VAL A 526 28.10 4.47 25.10
C VAL A 526 29.31 4.43 26.04
N ASP A 527 30.53 4.60 25.54
CA ASP A 527 31.74 4.58 26.38
C ASP A 527 31.89 5.83 27.26
N ASP A 528 31.42 7.00 26.80
CA ASP A 528 31.46 8.22 27.61
C ASP A 528 30.42 8.19 28.74
N ALA A 529 29.34 7.42 28.57
CA ALA A 529 28.30 7.26 29.59
C ALA A 529 28.85 6.66 30.90
N GLU A 530 29.87 5.80 30.83
CA GLU A 530 30.56 5.26 32.01
C GLU A 530 31.28 6.35 32.82
N ARG A 531 31.71 7.43 32.14
CA ARG A 531 32.40 8.56 32.78
C ARG A 531 31.42 9.64 33.22
N GLU A 532 30.27 9.74 32.55
CA GLU A 532 29.26 10.77 32.77
C GLU A 532 27.86 10.17 33.11
N PRO A 533 27.73 9.26 34.09
CA PRO A 533 26.49 8.53 34.33
C PRO A 533 25.32 9.46 34.65
N HIS A 534 25.54 10.49 35.47
CA HIS A 534 24.49 11.46 35.82
C HIS A 534 23.93 12.19 34.59
N LEU A 535 24.77 12.54 33.61
CA LEU A 535 24.29 13.19 32.38
C LEU A 535 23.53 12.20 31.50
N CYS A 536 24.00 10.95 31.44
CA CYS A 536 23.34 9.89 30.70
C CYS A 536 21.91 9.64 31.22
N TYR A 537 21.74 9.42 32.53
CA TYR A 537 20.42 9.23 33.15
C TYR A 537 19.53 10.46 33.02
N ARG A 538 20.07 11.66 33.25
CA ARG A 538 19.30 12.91 33.16
C ARG A 538 18.65 13.10 31.79
N VAL A 539 19.36 12.77 30.72
CA VAL A 539 18.85 12.94 29.36
C VAL A 539 18.00 11.74 28.94
N ASN A 540 18.50 10.51 29.12
CA ASN A 540 17.85 9.32 28.58
C ASN A 540 16.61 8.90 29.39
N ALA A 541 16.64 9.05 30.72
CA ALA A 541 15.56 8.61 31.62
C ALA A 541 14.71 9.80 32.12
N ASP A 542 15.29 10.73 32.88
CA ASP A 542 14.53 11.84 33.49
C ASP A 542 13.83 12.70 32.41
N GLY A 543 14.59 13.12 31.39
CA GLY A 543 14.05 13.95 30.30
C GLY A 543 12.97 13.25 29.47
N ALA A 544 13.11 11.94 29.24
CA ALA A 544 12.10 11.15 28.54
C ALA A 544 10.81 11.02 29.38
N ALA A 545 10.94 10.81 30.69
CA ALA A 545 9.81 10.73 31.61
C ALA A 545 9.02 12.05 31.70
N ILE A 546 9.74 13.19 31.79
CA ILE A 546 9.13 14.53 31.78
C ILE A 546 8.30 14.74 30.50
N LEU A 547 8.86 14.36 29.34
CA LEU A 547 8.17 14.49 28.07
C LEU A 547 6.94 13.58 27.99
N ALA A 548 7.04 12.34 28.50
CA ALA A 548 5.94 11.39 28.57
C ALA A 548 4.78 11.92 29.41
N GLU A 549 5.05 12.41 30.62
CA GLU A 549 4.05 13.00 31.50
C GLU A 549 3.35 14.20 30.82
N ALA A 550 4.13 15.11 30.22
CA ALA A 550 3.59 16.29 29.57
C ALA A 550 2.71 15.96 28.35
N CYS A 551 3.08 14.93 27.57
CA CYS A 551 2.29 14.44 26.43
C CYS A 551 1.00 13.75 26.88
N ALA A 552 1.06 12.91 27.93
CA ALA A 552 -0.10 12.22 28.48
C ALA A 552 -1.18 13.19 28.98
N GLN A 553 -0.77 14.26 29.68
CA GLN A 553 -1.67 15.32 30.17
C GLN A 553 -2.44 16.04 29.04
N ARG A 554 -1.95 15.98 27.80
CA ARG A 554 -2.48 16.70 26.63
C ARG A 554 -3.05 15.77 25.56
N ASN A 555 -3.06 14.46 25.80
CA ASN A 555 -3.41 13.45 24.80
C ASN A 555 -2.61 13.58 23.50
N ILE A 556 -1.31 13.88 23.62
CA ILE A 556 -0.36 13.97 22.51
C ILE A 556 0.32 12.60 22.34
N GLY A 557 0.39 12.08 21.11
CA GLY A 557 1.12 10.85 20.82
C GLY A 557 2.62 11.01 21.12
N LEU A 558 3.29 9.95 21.58
CA LEU A 558 4.72 10.00 21.88
C LEU A 558 5.42 8.76 21.34
N ILE A 559 6.49 8.97 20.56
CA ILE A 559 7.49 7.95 20.25
C ILE A 559 8.73 8.19 21.10
N ASN A 560 9.24 7.15 21.76
CA ASN A 560 10.50 7.20 22.49
C ASN A 560 11.38 5.97 22.16
N PHE A 561 12.70 6.16 22.14
CA PHE A 561 13.65 5.13 21.67
C PHE A 561 14.53 4.56 22.77
N SER A 562 14.58 3.23 22.80
CA SER A 562 15.49 2.40 23.59
C SER A 562 16.57 1.76 22.70
N SER A 563 17.28 0.77 23.22
CA SER A 563 18.40 0.08 22.58
C SER A 563 18.40 -1.40 22.92
N ASP A 564 18.94 -2.21 22.03
CA ASP A 564 19.37 -3.59 22.27
C ASP A 564 20.38 -3.75 23.43
N LEU A 565 21.10 -2.69 23.82
CA LEU A 565 22.02 -2.67 24.96
C LEU A 565 21.33 -2.75 26.33
N VAL A 566 20.00 -2.86 26.38
CA VAL A 566 19.25 -3.22 27.60
C VAL A 566 19.40 -4.70 27.98
N PHE A 567 20.01 -5.52 27.12
CA PHE A 567 20.24 -6.94 27.35
C PHE A 567 21.71 -7.25 27.69
N ASN A 568 21.92 -8.36 28.42
CA ASN A 568 23.23 -8.84 28.85
C ASN A 568 23.96 -9.65 27.77
N GLY A 569 23.21 -10.24 26.83
CA GLY A 569 23.76 -11.07 25.77
C GLY A 569 24.07 -12.51 26.13
N ASP A 570 23.45 -13.04 27.19
CA ASP A 570 23.63 -14.43 27.63
C ASP A 570 22.77 -15.43 26.82
N ARG A 571 21.90 -14.94 25.91
CA ARG A 571 21.09 -15.77 25.01
C ARG A 571 21.80 -16.09 23.70
N ASN A 572 21.34 -17.15 23.06
CA ASN A 572 21.73 -17.57 21.70
C ASN A 572 20.55 -17.52 20.70
N GLN A 573 19.45 -16.88 21.09
CA GLN A 573 18.25 -16.66 20.29
C GLN A 573 17.83 -15.19 20.41
N PRO A 574 17.18 -14.61 19.39
CA PRO A 574 16.78 -13.21 19.41
C PRO A 574 15.95 -12.86 20.65
N TYR A 575 16.21 -11.69 21.23
CA TYR A 575 15.43 -11.17 22.36
C TYR A 575 14.07 -10.66 21.86
N LEU A 576 13.01 -11.05 22.55
CA LEU A 576 11.63 -10.61 22.33
C LEU A 576 11.27 -9.46 23.28
N GLU A 577 10.19 -8.73 22.99
CA GLU A 577 9.71 -7.62 23.82
C GLU A 577 9.47 -8.04 25.27
N SER A 578 8.95 -9.26 25.49
CA SER A 578 8.67 -9.85 26.80
C SER A 578 9.89 -10.33 27.59
N ASP A 579 11.08 -10.35 27.00
CA ASP A 579 12.29 -10.76 27.71
C ASP A 579 12.73 -9.72 28.76
N GLY A 580 13.27 -10.23 29.87
CA GLY A 580 13.79 -9.40 30.95
C GLY A 580 15.00 -8.56 30.52
N VAL A 581 15.02 -7.29 30.92
CA VAL A 581 16.16 -6.39 30.74
C VAL A 581 17.25 -6.68 31.79
N ALA A 582 18.50 -6.76 31.33
CA ALA A 582 19.68 -6.96 32.18
C ALA A 582 20.89 -6.24 31.57
N PRO A 583 20.92 -4.89 31.58
CA PRO A 583 21.97 -4.13 30.89
C PRO A 583 23.35 -4.36 31.52
N LEU A 584 24.42 -4.31 30.70
CA LEU A 584 25.80 -4.44 31.20
C LEU A 584 26.49 -3.10 31.52
N ASN A 585 26.00 -2.01 30.92
CA ASN A 585 26.65 -0.70 30.94
C ASN A 585 25.66 0.40 31.33
N VAL A 586 26.20 1.57 31.70
CA VAL A 586 25.43 2.73 32.15
C VAL A 586 24.40 3.20 31.11
N TYR A 587 24.78 3.21 29.83
CA TYR A 587 23.88 3.60 28.75
C TYR A 587 22.66 2.68 28.67
N GLY A 588 22.87 1.37 28.70
CA GLY A 588 21.81 0.37 28.70
C GLY A 588 20.90 0.49 29.93
N HIS A 589 21.46 0.71 31.13
CA HIS A 589 20.65 0.97 32.32
C HIS A 589 19.81 2.24 32.21
N SER A 590 20.35 3.32 31.64
CA SER A 590 19.58 4.55 31.42
C SER A 590 18.39 4.35 30.46
N LYS A 591 18.56 3.49 29.45
CA LYS A 591 17.50 3.16 28.48
C LYS A 591 16.45 2.23 29.08
N ALA A 592 16.85 1.23 29.84
CA ALA A 592 15.92 0.38 30.59
C ALA A 592 15.08 1.18 31.59
N GLN A 593 15.69 2.14 32.29
CA GLN A 593 14.96 3.04 33.19
C GLN A 593 13.96 3.94 32.43
N ALA A 594 14.34 4.40 31.24
CA ALA A 594 13.46 5.18 30.38
C ALA A 594 12.26 4.37 29.89
N GLU A 595 12.44 3.10 29.52
CA GLU A 595 11.34 2.19 29.16
C GLU A 595 10.29 2.13 30.29
N GLU A 596 10.75 1.88 31.52
CA GLU A 596 9.88 1.78 32.69
C GLU A 596 9.11 3.08 32.93
N TRP A 597 9.80 4.22 32.99
CA TRP A 597 9.19 5.50 33.37
C TRP A 597 8.28 6.07 32.27
N VAL A 598 8.69 5.98 31.00
CA VAL A 598 7.86 6.48 29.89
C VAL A 598 6.56 5.71 29.81
N LEU A 599 6.61 4.37 29.89
CA LEU A 599 5.40 3.53 29.85
C LEU A 599 4.55 3.68 31.12
N HIS A 600 5.15 4.00 32.27
CA HIS A 600 4.41 4.33 33.49
C HIS A 600 3.63 5.64 33.36
N HIS A 601 4.28 6.71 32.88
CA HIS A 601 3.67 8.04 32.76
C HIS A 601 2.72 8.19 31.57
N HIS A 602 3.01 7.50 30.46
CA HIS A 602 2.19 7.51 29.24
C HIS A 602 2.06 6.09 28.67
N PRO A 603 1.15 5.27 29.22
CA PRO A 603 0.96 3.89 28.74
C PRO A 603 0.59 3.76 27.26
N CYS A 604 -0.01 4.82 26.69
CA CYS A 604 -0.36 4.88 25.27
C CYS A 604 0.79 5.40 24.37
N SER A 605 1.99 5.62 24.92
CA SER A 605 3.17 5.96 24.13
C SER A 605 3.74 4.75 23.39
N LEU A 606 4.48 5.00 22.30
CA LEU A 606 5.20 4.01 21.52
C LEU A 606 6.67 3.99 21.94
N MET A 607 7.07 2.94 22.68
CA MET A 607 8.46 2.72 23.07
C MET A 607 9.13 1.76 22.09
N ILE A 608 10.21 2.16 21.43
CA ILE A 608 10.86 1.35 20.39
C ILE A 608 12.26 0.95 20.83
N ARG A 609 12.49 -0.34 21.04
CA ARG A 609 13.86 -0.91 21.06
C ARG A 609 14.31 -1.11 19.62
N THR A 610 15.50 -0.61 19.35
CA THR A 610 16.18 -0.75 18.08
C THR A 610 17.61 -1.19 18.34
N SER A 611 18.28 -1.65 17.30
CA SER A 611 19.68 -2.07 17.36
C SER A 611 20.54 -1.11 16.54
N ALA A 612 21.80 -1.48 16.30
CA ALA A 612 22.81 -0.70 15.62
C ALA A 612 22.31 -0.12 14.28
N PHE A 613 22.29 1.20 14.20
CA PHE A 613 21.82 1.93 13.03
C PHE A 613 22.76 1.79 11.84
N PHE A 614 22.16 1.64 10.66
CA PHE A 614 22.79 1.95 9.39
C PHE A 614 21.84 2.71 8.46
N GLY A 615 22.40 3.53 7.57
CA GLY A 615 21.60 4.36 6.69
C GLY A 615 22.45 5.27 5.81
N PRO A 616 21.88 5.79 4.71
CA PRO A 616 22.64 6.49 3.67
C PRO A 616 22.88 7.97 4.00
N TRP A 617 22.33 8.48 5.10
CA TRP A 617 22.33 9.91 5.43
C TRP A 617 23.32 10.29 6.55
N ASP A 618 24.14 9.33 7.01
CA ASP A 618 25.16 9.55 8.03
C ASP A 618 26.54 9.11 7.52
N GLU A 619 27.43 10.08 7.34
CA GLU A 619 28.79 9.82 6.85
C GLU A 619 29.68 9.09 7.85
N TYR A 620 29.32 9.13 9.14
CA TYR A 620 30.02 8.45 10.21
C TYR A 620 29.45 7.05 10.48
N ASN A 621 28.49 6.60 9.67
CA ASN A 621 27.94 5.26 9.79
C ASN A 621 28.99 4.18 9.50
N PHE A 622 28.91 3.06 10.23
CA PHE A 622 29.83 1.93 10.11
C PHE A 622 29.99 1.43 8.67
N LEU A 623 28.89 1.22 7.93
CA LEU A 623 28.95 0.72 6.54
C LEU A 623 29.57 1.76 5.61
N THR A 624 29.24 3.05 5.81
CA THR A 624 29.79 4.15 5.02
C THR A 624 31.30 4.25 5.21
N ILE A 625 31.78 4.16 6.46
CA ILE A 625 33.21 4.18 6.78
C ILE A 625 33.90 2.93 6.21
N ALA A 626 33.31 1.74 6.38
CA ALA A 626 33.87 0.48 5.88
C ALA A 626 34.10 0.54 4.37
N LEU A 627 33.05 0.86 3.60
CA LEU A 627 33.15 0.96 2.14
C LEU A 627 34.15 2.03 1.70
N ARG A 628 34.17 3.21 2.35
CA ARG A 628 35.13 4.28 2.05
C ARG A 628 36.57 3.83 2.29
N THR A 629 36.82 3.16 3.41
CA THR A 629 38.15 2.65 3.81
C THR A 629 38.64 1.58 2.85
N LEU A 630 37.78 0.62 2.52
CA LEU A 630 38.11 -0.48 1.62
C LEU A 630 38.37 0.00 0.19
N LYS A 631 37.58 0.95 -0.31
CA LYS A 631 37.84 1.59 -1.62
C LYS A 631 39.15 2.36 -1.69
N ALA A 632 39.62 2.87 -0.56
CA ALA A 632 40.94 3.50 -0.44
C ALA A 632 42.09 2.47 -0.29
N GLY A 633 41.79 1.16 -0.33
CA GLY A 633 42.77 0.08 -0.15
C GLY A 633 43.35 0.02 1.26
N GLN A 634 42.68 0.62 2.24
CA GLN A 634 43.14 0.64 3.64
C GLN A 634 42.53 -0.52 4.43
N PRO A 635 43.24 -1.06 5.45
CA PRO A 635 42.69 -2.09 6.31
C PRO A 635 41.52 -1.54 7.14
N PHE A 636 40.45 -2.32 7.26
CA PHE A 636 39.28 -1.98 8.08
C PHE A 636 39.08 -3.03 9.18
N ILE A 637 39.14 -2.59 10.44
CA ILE A 637 38.99 -3.48 11.60
C ILE A 637 37.50 -3.62 11.93
N ALA A 638 37.01 -4.85 12.04
CA ALA A 638 35.62 -5.13 12.40
C ALA A 638 35.52 -6.28 13.41
N VAL A 639 34.52 -6.21 14.30
CA VAL A 639 34.33 -7.17 15.39
C VAL A 639 33.74 -8.48 14.87
N GLU A 640 34.31 -9.62 15.29
CA GLU A 640 33.87 -10.96 14.85
C GLU A 640 32.99 -11.69 15.88
N ASP A 641 33.05 -11.32 17.15
CA ASP A 641 32.43 -12.03 18.27
C ASP A 641 31.22 -11.29 18.90
N ALA A 642 30.73 -10.22 18.26
CA ALA A 642 29.54 -9.50 18.65
C ALA A 642 28.47 -9.58 17.57
N ILE A 643 27.35 -10.24 17.90
CA ILE A 643 26.25 -10.57 17.00
C ILE A 643 25.07 -9.63 17.28
N ILE A 644 24.61 -8.94 16.24
CA ILE A 644 23.57 -7.91 16.29
C ILE A 644 22.48 -8.16 15.23
N SER A 645 21.38 -7.42 15.32
CA SER A 645 20.38 -7.28 14.26
C SER A 645 20.38 -5.83 13.75
N PRO A 646 21.15 -5.47 12.70
CA PRO A 646 21.27 -4.09 12.24
C PRO A 646 19.90 -3.46 11.95
N THR A 647 19.81 -2.14 12.08
CA THR A 647 18.55 -1.41 11.84
C THR A 647 18.74 -0.33 10.79
N TYR A 648 18.07 -0.50 9.65
CA TYR A 648 18.05 0.47 8.56
C TYR A 648 17.17 1.66 8.95
N VAL A 649 17.81 2.82 9.14
CA VAL A 649 17.16 4.02 9.67
C VAL A 649 15.95 4.47 8.84
N PRO A 650 15.99 4.46 7.50
CA PRO A 650 14.80 4.81 6.71
C PRO A 650 13.59 3.90 6.95
N ASP A 651 13.78 2.58 7.09
CA ASP A 651 12.68 1.65 7.35
C ASP A 651 12.16 1.78 8.78
N LEU A 652 13.05 2.01 9.75
CA LEU A 652 12.69 2.29 11.15
C LEU A 652 11.78 3.51 11.26
N VAL A 653 12.15 4.61 10.62
CA VAL A 653 11.39 5.87 10.68
C VAL A 653 10.05 5.73 9.98
N ASN A 654 9.99 5.09 8.81
CA ASN A 654 8.71 4.86 8.13
C ASN A 654 7.77 3.98 8.94
N SER A 655 8.26 2.85 9.45
CA SER A 655 7.46 1.89 10.22
C SER A 655 6.97 2.49 11.54
N SER A 656 7.81 3.25 12.23
CA SER A 656 7.43 3.91 13.50
C SER A 656 6.42 5.04 13.31
N LEU A 657 6.49 5.79 12.20
CA LEU A 657 5.44 6.76 11.84
C LEU A 657 4.11 6.06 11.53
N ASP A 658 4.13 4.94 10.81
CA ASP A 658 2.92 4.18 10.51
C ASP A 658 2.29 3.60 11.79
N LEU A 659 3.09 3.04 12.70
CA LEU A 659 2.63 2.57 14.02
C LEU A 659 2.03 3.72 14.84
N LEU A 660 2.67 4.89 14.85
CA LEU A 660 2.15 6.06 15.57
C LEU A 660 0.81 6.53 14.99
N ILE A 661 0.65 6.58 13.66
CA ILE A 661 -0.60 6.96 13.01
C ILE A 661 -1.68 5.89 13.23
N ASP A 662 -1.31 4.62 13.29
CA ASP A 662 -2.20 3.51 13.62
C ASP A 662 -2.66 3.54 15.09
N GLY A 663 -2.07 4.40 15.94
CA GLY A 663 -2.38 4.49 17.37
C GLY A 663 -1.78 3.37 18.20
N GLU A 664 -0.74 2.70 17.69
CA GLU A 664 -0.05 1.64 18.41
C GLU A 664 0.73 2.18 19.61
N CYS A 665 0.71 1.41 20.69
CA CYS A 665 1.32 1.77 21.96
C CYS A 665 2.12 0.62 22.56
N GLY A 666 2.82 0.91 23.65
CA GLY A 666 3.66 -0.03 24.38
C GLY A 666 5.02 -0.22 23.73
N LEU A 667 5.71 -1.27 24.19
CA LEU A 667 7.05 -1.61 23.73
C LEU A 667 7.02 -2.40 22.40
N TRP A 668 7.88 -2.02 21.47
CA TRP A 668 8.10 -2.69 20.18
C TRP A 668 9.58 -2.87 19.91
N HIS A 669 9.95 -3.99 19.29
CA HIS A 669 11.25 -4.16 18.65
C HIS A 669 11.15 -3.83 17.16
N LEU A 670 11.95 -2.86 16.69
CA LEU A 670 12.11 -2.56 15.27
C LEU A 670 13.58 -2.68 14.89
N ALA A 671 13.93 -3.81 14.27
CA ALA A 671 15.24 -4.08 13.69
C ALA A 671 15.05 -4.95 12.43
N ASN A 672 16.00 -4.92 11.49
CA ASN A 672 15.92 -5.81 10.34
C ASN A 672 16.07 -7.27 10.81
N PRO A 673 15.26 -8.21 10.28
CA PRO A 673 15.39 -9.62 10.61
C PRO A 673 16.79 -10.14 10.31
N GLY A 674 17.31 -10.97 11.21
CA GLY A 674 18.59 -11.64 11.07
C GLY A 674 19.57 -11.38 12.21
N ALA A 675 20.55 -12.27 12.32
CA ALA A 675 21.64 -12.20 13.28
C ALA A 675 22.96 -12.18 12.50
N ILE A 676 23.77 -11.15 12.69
CA ILE A 676 25.01 -10.98 11.94
C ILE A 676 26.11 -10.36 12.81
N ALA A 677 27.35 -10.84 12.64
CA ALA A 677 28.51 -10.21 13.24
C ALA A 677 28.93 -8.95 12.46
N TRP A 678 29.53 -7.97 13.12
CA TRP A 678 29.96 -6.72 12.46
C TRP A 678 30.91 -6.96 11.29
N VAL A 679 31.84 -7.92 11.42
CA VAL A 679 32.77 -8.29 10.34
C VAL A 679 32.04 -8.85 9.12
N ASP A 680 31.01 -9.66 9.33
CA ASP A 680 30.26 -10.28 8.25
C ASP A 680 29.31 -9.28 7.59
N LEU A 681 28.75 -8.35 8.36
CA LEU A 681 27.99 -7.22 7.82
C LEU A 681 28.85 -6.37 6.87
N ALA A 682 30.09 -6.04 7.26
CA ALA A 682 31.03 -5.31 6.41
C ALA A 682 31.40 -6.09 5.15
N ARG A 683 31.71 -7.38 5.28
CA ARG A 683 32.03 -8.26 4.14
C ARG A 683 30.87 -8.36 3.16
N TRP A 684 29.66 -8.59 3.66
CA TRP A 684 28.46 -8.73 2.86
C TRP A 684 28.15 -7.45 2.08
N THR A 685 28.23 -6.30 2.74
CA THR A 685 28.01 -5.00 2.08
C THR A 685 29.09 -4.70 1.05
N ALA A 686 30.36 -5.01 1.33
CA ALA A 686 31.45 -4.85 0.37
C ALA A 686 31.25 -5.73 -0.87
N GLN A 687 30.84 -6.98 -0.69
CA GLN A 687 30.53 -7.92 -1.77
C GLN A 687 29.39 -7.38 -2.66
N LEU A 688 28.28 -6.94 -2.08
CA LEU A 688 27.16 -6.37 -2.83
C LEU A 688 27.52 -5.06 -3.56
N ALA A 689 28.44 -4.27 -3.00
CA ALA A 689 28.96 -3.05 -3.61
C ALA A 689 30.04 -3.29 -4.68
N GLY A 690 30.48 -4.54 -4.89
CA GLY A 690 31.60 -4.86 -5.78
C GLY A 690 32.96 -4.32 -5.29
N VAL A 691 33.13 -4.15 -3.98
CA VAL A 691 34.37 -3.67 -3.34
C VAL A 691 35.15 -4.87 -2.77
N ASP A 692 36.47 -4.87 -2.92
CA ASP A 692 37.33 -5.92 -2.35
C ASP A 692 37.28 -5.91 -0.81
N ALA A 693 36.88 -7.05 -0.24
CA ALA A 693 36.75 -7.26 1.19
C ALA A 693 38.03 -7.84 1.84
N SER A 694 39.09 -8.11 1.07
CA SER A 694 40.32 -8.75 1.56
C SER A 694 41.05 -7.97 2.66
N ALA A 695 40.87 -6.65 2.69
CA ALA A 695 41.47 -5.76 3.69
C ALA A 695 40.69 -5.68 5.01
N ILE A 696 39.58 -6.42 5.17
CA ILE A 696 38.83 -6.49 6.43
C ILE A 696 39.58 -7.38 7.43
N GLN A 697 39.94 -6.80 8.58
CA GLN A 697 40.65 -7.46 9.67
C GLN A 697 39.69 -7.78 10.82
N PRO A 698 39.36 -9.06 11.06
CA PRO A 698 38.54 -9.44 12.20
C PRO A 698 39.28 -9.18 13.52
N CYS A 699 38.54 -8.79 14.56
CA CYS A 699 39.04 -8.68 15.92
C CYS A 699 37.98 -9.08 16.94
N SER A 700 38.41 -9.49 18.13
CA SER A 700 37.51 -9.69 19.27
C SER A 700 37.16 -8.35 19.92
N ILE A 701 35.91 -8.15 20.34
CA ILE A 701 35.44 -6.95 21.04
C ILE A 701 36.28 -6.63 22.28
N LYS A 702 36.83 -7.65 22.95
CA LYS A 702 37.71 -7.50 24.11
C LYS A 702 39.01 -6.77 23.78
N THR A 703 39.50 -6.92 22.54
CA THR A 703 40.76 -6.31 22.10
C THR A 703 40.63 -4.81 21.78
N LEU A 704 39.40 -4.31 21.63
CA LEU A 704 39.13 -2.90 21.35
C LEU A 704 39.32 -1.98 22.57
N GLY A 705 39.44 -2.53 23.78
CA GLY A 705 39.69 -1.75 25.00
C GLY A 705 38.58 -0.74 25.33
N LEU A 706 37.34 -1.05 24.93
CA LEU A 706 36.16 -0.20 25.14
C LEU A 706 35.88 -0.05 26.64
N ALA A 707 35.46 1.14 27.06
CA ALA A 707 35.21 1.45 28.47
C ALA A 707 33.91 0.79 28.95
N ALA A 708 32.88 0.82 28.10
CA ALA A 708 31.60 0.19 28.39
C ALA A 708 31.59 -1.27 27.93
N PRO A 709 31.26 -2.24 28.81
CA PRO A 709 31.05 -3.61 28.41
C PRO A 709 29.83 -3.70 27.47
N ARG A 710 29.97 -4.46 26.39
CA ARG A 710 28.93 -4.67 25.39
C ARG A 710 28.54 -6.16 25.34
N PRO A 711 27.25 -6.48 25.16
CA PRO A 711 26.82 -7.86 24.99
C PRO A 711 27.44 -8.44 23.72
N ILE A 712 27.80 -9.73 23.77
CA ILE A 712 28.28 -10.48 22.59
C ILE A 712 27.11 -10.90 21.68
N TYR A 713 25.88 -10.82 22.18
CA TYR A 713 24.67 -11.14 21.43
C TYR A 713 23.55 -10.17 21.83
N SER A 714 23.04 -9.35 20.91
CA SER A 714 21.96 -8.39 21.19
C SER A 714 20.90 -8.35 20.09
N VAL A 715 20.78 -9.45 19.34
CA VAL A 715 19.80 -9.61 18.25
C VAL A 715 18.38 -9.42 18.79
N LEU A 716 17.59 -8.59 18.12
CA LEU A 716 16.18 -8.37 18.43
C LEU A 716 15.30 -9.20 17.49
N GLY A 717 14.33 -9.91 18.06
CA GLY A 717 13.15 -10.42 17.36
C GLY A 717 11.91 -9.68 17.85
N SER A 718 10.81 -9.72 17.10
CA SER A 718 9.55 -9.12 17.54
C SER A 718 8.45 -10.17 17.61
N GLU A 719 7.80 -10.27 18.77
CA GLU A 719 6.55 -11.03 18.93
C GLU A 719 5.31 -10.19 18.60
N ARG A 720 5.51 -8.88 18.35
CA ARG A 720 4.44 -7.97 17.93
C ARG A 720 4.29 -7.88 16.43
N GLY A 721 5.37 -8.04 15.67
CA GLY A 721 5.31 -8.16 14.21
C GLY A 721 6.63 -7.83 13.52
N VAL A 722 6.86 -8.44 12.36
CA VAL A 722 8.08 -8.22 11.57
C VAL A 722 7.80 -7.17 10.49
N LEU A 723 8.06 -5.90 10.82
CA LEU A 723 7.67 -4.77 9.96
C LEU A 723 8.80 -4.31 9.04
N LEU A 724 10.05 -4.45 9.47
CA LEU A 724 11.21 -4.06 8.68
C LEU A 724 11.53 -5.17 7.66
N PRO A 725 11.92 -4.81 6.42
CA PRO A 725 12.38 -5.77 5.42
C PRO A 725 13.59 -6.57 5.89
N ASP A 726 13.84 -7.70 5.23
CA ASP A 726 15.06 -8.49 5.43
C ASP A 726 16.31 -7.66 5.20
N LEU A 727 17.38 -8.00 5.92
CA LEU A 727 18.64 -7.25 5.91
C LEU A 727 19.24 -7.11 4.50
N ASP A 728 19.12 -8.14 3.65
CA ASP A 728 19.61 -8.10 2.26
C ASP A 728 18.94 -6.98 1.44
N ARG A 729 17.63 -6.84 1.59
CA ARG A 729 16.87 -5.78 0.92
C ARG A 729 17.25 -4.42 1.47
N ALA A 730 17.43 -4.30 2.79
CA ALA A 730 17.84 -3.06 3.42
C ALA A 730 19.25 -2.60 2.99
N ILE A 731 20.21 -3.53 2.87
CA ILE A 731 21.56 -3.24 2.36
C ILE A 731 21.50 -2.83 0.88
N ALA A 732 20.69 -3.51 0.06
CA ALA A 732 20.51 -3.13 -1.34
C ALA A 732 19.90 -1.72 -1.48
N CYS A 733 18.93 -1.35 -0.63
CA CYS A 733 18.38 0.02 -0.57
C CYS A 733 19.45 1.04 -0.15
N TYR A 734 20.21 0.76 0.91
CA TYR A 734 21.33 1.58 1.34
C TYR A 734 22.33 1.86 0.19
N LEU A 735 22.75 0.80 -0.51
CA LEU A 735 23.69 0.90 -1.62
C LEU A 735 23.13 1.72 -2.79
N ARG A 736 21.86 1.56 -3.13
CA ARG A 736 21.20 2.38 -4.17
C ARG A 736 21.14 3.85 -3.78
N GLU A 737 20.72 4.17 -2.56
CA GLU A 737 20.67 5.55 -2.08
C GLU A 737 22.07 6.21 -2.01
N CYS A 738 23.11 5.42 -1.74
CA CYS A 738 24.50 5.88 -1.80
C CYS A 738 25.10 5.90 -3.22
N ASN A 739 24.31 5.65 -4.27
CA ASN A 739 24.76 5.52 -5.68
C ASN A 739 25.88 4.49 -5.89
N GLN A 740 25.84 3.38 -5.16
CA GLN A 740 26.83 2.30 -5.23
C GLN A 740 26.46 1.19 -6.21
N ILE A 741 25.17 1.06 -6.50
CA ILE A 741 24.62 0.13 -7.48
C ILE A 741 23.51 0.85 -8.28
N PRO A 742 23.22 0.44 -9.53
CA PRO A 742 22.13 1.02 -10.33
C PRO A 742 20.76 0.90 -9.62
N HIS A 743 19.85 1.83 -9.93
CA HIS A 743 18.50 1.91 -9.35
C HIS A 743 17.62 0.70 -9.64
#